data_AF-A0A2U3E4H7-F1
#
_entry.id   AF-A0A2U3E4H7-F1
#
_cell.length_a   1.000
_cell.length_b   1.000
_cell.length_c   1.000
_cell.angle_alpha   90.00
_cell.angle_beta   90.00
_cell.angle_gamma   90.00
#
_symmetry.space_group_name_H-M   'P 1'
#
loop_
_entity.id
_entity.type
_entity.pdbx_description
1 polymer ?
#
loop_
_entity_poly.entity_id
_entity_poly.type
_entity_poly.pdbx_seq_one_letter_code
_entity_poly.pdbx_strand_id
1 'polypeptide(L)'
;MKIAATLTCVGAAAHATVIAPRDAHPIPVPPSKPGDAVVVPKSFVGFGIESAFLNNFDNDFSENLVSALAARMSAPPVMRIGGTSGDYFLFDAHQKEDKVCFKGKCDSHDASYLLGPSFFDGYKRFKDAKFIVQAPLGNPINVTNTLAFVTRAWENLDAGKRVQAIALGNEVEFIYKAGAKAYVDAALSLQESIVKKLGLQGDAAKIFEAGNTASGTVTGNKLYQVKEILNANINKNGRISTTAEHWYQISGVHPWTDHTMQSQMINHTAITKRFGPYTPSIKATRDRKLDYAITEDSAVLGGAEIHFSDGFGYTLWAVDFNLAAMARGVARVTNLAGRPNAKRVFWTPDNSGGKPSPGPQVRAPFPAAMFVADFVGKGEPSAVKEIKTGGDLTSAYAMYDNKSGKLQRVALVNMRLYNGTASAKRERMTFQVNVGTGVKEVKVRRLRADKGVAAMGYDFGGPTSNVSWAGEQWSHGVDFGKGHFRSGKIEEKVVKVKNGVASVVVPDSEAVMLLAAVVSIACCSIKAQICLSGCCGVDTALNPSSNIVGAMPPLHKLSSRWLQKPALYYLSKAMTKGNGRDELHVGKARKETHKRVTNEPLQVIIKRPEHTNTALRPTTTSIREFITNGYRYTRVQPAMILPRGQHPSAEGGNSPYPESGECPTGPPLPDLNPATTLRDAERKAGVRAQLMRPPNEHKIEVCWVSSRTSHGRSLQAELQARLLCPSVEVLDPRDAGRPIMRLIPGAVPDSDTRETWSHFLISLSFRDAYLTQCMFSLLRKWHVRFSCVTLAQAPYRATDTDPGNGLYISAPRGNH
;
A
#
# COMPACT_ATOMS: atom_id res chain seq x y z
N MET A 1 10.36 -76.54 -23.92
CA MET A 1 10.05 -75.12 -24.16
C MET A 1 10.54 -74.28 -22.99
N LYS A 2 11.29 -73.21 -23.23
CA LYS A 2 11.57 -72.13 -22.26
C LYS A 2 11.32 -70.82 -23.00
N ILE A 3 10.41 -69.99 -22.52
CA ILE A 3 10.11 -68.68 -23.13
C ILE A 3 10.86 -67.63 -22.32
N ALA A 4 11.77 -66.91 -22.99
CA ALA A 4 12.44 -65.75 -22.42
C ALA A 4 11.56 -64.51 -22.65
N ALA A 5 11.20 -63.80 -21.59
CA ALA A 5 10.51 -62.52 -21.66
C ALA A 5 11.54 -61.38 -21.46
N THR A 6 11.93 -60.73 -22.55
CA THR A 6 12.88 -59.62 -22.52
C THR A 6 12.16 -58.33 -22.09
N LEU A 7 12.51 -57.79 -20.92
CA LEU A 7 11.88 -56.58 -20.39
C LEU A 7 12.58 -55.32 -20.93
N THR A 8 12.04 -54.71 -22.00
CA THR A 8 12.56 -53.46 -22.56
C THR A 8 12.12 -52.24 -21.75
N CYS A 9 13.06 -51.64 -21.01
CA CYS A 9 12.84 -50.34 -20.37
C CYS A 9 12.82 -49.21 -21.42
N VAL A 10 11.64 -48.73 -21.79
CA VAL A 10 11.49 -47.51 -22.60
C VAL A 10 11.67 -46.30 -21.67
N GLY A 11 12.86 -45.71 -21.69
CA GLY A 11 13.13 -44.45 -21.00
C GLY A 11 12.35 -43.30 -21.64
N ALA A 12 11.28 -42.85 -20.99
CA ALA A 12 10.52 -41.67 -21.40
C ALA A 12 11.35 -40.39 -21.19
N ALA A 13 12.17 -40.04 -22.17
CA ALA A 13 12.88 -38.77 -22.20
C ALA A 13 11.85 -37.63 -22.27
N ALA A 14 11.64 -36.94 -21.15
CA ALA A 14 10.77 -35.78 -21.07
C ALA A 14 11.33 -34.65 -21.96
N HIS A 15 10.80 -34.56 -23.19
CA HIS A 15 11.16 -33.49 -24.12
C HIS A 15 10.59 -32.18 -23.57
N ALA A 16 11.44 -31.41 -22.89
CA ALA A 16 11.14 -30.04 -22.52
C ALA A 16 10.98 -29.22 -23.81
N THR A 17 9.75 -29.12 -24.30
CA THR A 17 9.45 -28.38 -25.53
C THR A 17 9.81 -26.92 -25.32
N VAL A 18 10.94 -26.50 -25.89
CA VAL A 18 11.29 -25.08 -26.00
C VAL A 18 10.33 -24.47 -27.01
N ILE A 19 9.14 -24.10 -26.53
CA ILE A 19 8.19 -23.31 -27.30
C ILE A 19 8.87 -21.99 -27.59
N ALA A 20 9.18 -21.78 -28.87
CA ALA A 20 9.78 -20.55 -29.34
C ALA A 20 8.91 -19.37 -28.84
N PRO A 21 9.49 -18.36 -28.17
CA PRO A 21 8.73 -17.16 -27.88
C PRO A 21 8.25 -16.53 -29.19
N ARG A 22 7.10 -15.85 -29.16
CA ARG A 22 6.76 -14.86 -30.20
C ARG A 22 7.96 -13.93 -30.40
N ASP A 23 8.09 -13.41 -31.63
CA ASP A 23 9.23 -12.64 -32.14
C ASP A 23 9.86 -11.72 -31.11
N ALA A 24 11.17 -11.51 -31.18
CA ALA A 24 11.83 -10.53 -30.33
C ALA A 24 11.20 -9.14 -30.53
N HIS A 25 10.62 -8.55 -29.48
CA HIS A 25 10.01 -7.22 -29.53
C HIS A 25 11.05 -6.18 -29.08
N PRO A 26 11.66 -5.40 -30.00
CA PRO A 26 12.66 -4.40 -29.65
C PRO A 26 12.00 -3.22 -28.92
N ILE A 27 12.56 -2.84 -27.77
CA ILE A 27 12.19 -1.64 -27.03
C ILE A 27 13.33 -0.62 -27.22
N PRO A 28 13.15 0.39 -28.09
CA PRO A 28 14.21 1.33 -28.46
C PRO A 28 14.38 2.41 -27.39
N VAL A 29 14.84 2.02 -26.21
CA VAL A 29 15.15 2.96 -25.13
C VAL A 29 16.39 3.79 -25.52
N PRO A 30 16.30 5.13 -25.50
CA PRO A 30 17.46 5.99 -25.67
C PRO A 30 18.55 5.69 -24.62
N PRO A 31 19.84 5.64 -25.00
CA PRO A 31 20.93 5.38 -24.05
C PRO A 31 21.17 6.54 -23.06
N SER A 32 20.62 7.72 -23.36
CA SER A 32 20.67 8.92 -22.53
C SER A 32 19.32 9.64 -22.55
N LYS A 33 19.05 10.41 -21.49
CA LYS A 33 17.82 11.18 -21.26
C LYS A 33 17.47 12.06 -22.47
N PRO A 34 16.34 11.82 -23.15
CA PRO A 34 15.85 12.69 -24.22
C PRO A 34 15.54 14.11 -23.72
N GLY A 35 15.63 15.08 -24.63
CA GLY A 35 15.29 16.48 -24.32
C GLY A 35 13.82 16.69 -23.95
N ASP A 36 12.94 15.76 -24.34
CA ASP A 36 11.50 15.78 -24.04
C ASP A 36 11.09 14.82 -22.89
N ALA A 37 12.07 14.31 -22.13
CA ALA A 37 11.79 13.54 -20.92
C ALA A 37 11.27 14.45 -19.78
N VAL A 38 10.21 14.02 -19.12
CA VAL A 38 9.48 14.78 -18.09
C VAL A 38 10.13 14.59 -16.73
N VAL A 39 10.53 15.66 -16.06
CA VAL A 39 11.05 15.60 -14.68
C VAL A 39 9.92 15.24 -13.71
N VAL A 40 10.15 14.26 -12.84
CA VAL A 40 9.11 13.67 -11.98
C VAL A 40 9.25 14.14 -10.53
N PRO A 41 8.19 14.72 -9.92
CA PRO A 41 8.18 15.02 -8.49
C PRO A 41 8.33 13.78 -7.62
N LYS A 42 9.09 13.87 -6.53
CA LYS A 42 9.33 12.72 -5.63
C LYS A 42 8.10 12.30 -4.81
N SER A 43 7.05 13.12 -4.79
CA SER A 43 5.74 12.87 -4.17
C SER A 43 4.65 12.50 -5.20
N PHE A 44 5.04 11.85 -6.31
CA PHE A 44 4.13 11.59 -7.43
C PHE A 44 2.93 10.71 -7.08
N VAL A 45 3.12 9.63 -6.31
CA VAL A 45 2.07 8.67 -5.96
C VAL A 45 1.56 8.90 -4.54
N GLY A 46 0.25 8.85 -4.36
CA GLY A 46 -0.43 8.93 -3.06
C GLY A 46 -1.84 8.35 -3.14
N PHE A 47 -2.68 8.68 -2.16
CA PHE A 47 -4.05 8.15 -2.03
C PHE A 47 -5.08 9.22 -1.70
N GLY A 48 -6.33 9.02 -2.16
CA GLY A 48 -7.47 9.88 -1.83
C GLY A 48 -8.51 9.15 -0.96
N ILE A 49 -9.01 9.80 0.10
CA ILE A 49 -10.04 9.32 1.02
C ILE A 49 -11.22 10.31 1.00
N GLU A 50 -12.44 9.80 1.05
CA GLU A 50 -13.66 10.59 1.22
C GLU A 50 -13.69 11.21 2.62
N SER A 51 -13.88 12.53 2.72
CA SER A 51 -13.71 13.33 3.94
C SER A 51 -14.45 12.75 5.13
N ALA A 52 -15.75 12.44 4.99
CA ALA A 52 -16.55 11.89 6.09
C ALA A 52 -16.02 10.54 6.61
N PHE A 53 -15.17 9.83 5.87
CA PHE A 53 -14.68 8.50 6.22
C PHE A 53 -13.23 8.49 6.74
N LEU A 54 -12.58 9.65 6.91
CA LEU A 54 -11.18 9.74 7.41
C LEU A 54 -10.94 8.87 8.65
N ASN A 55 -11.80 8.96 9.68
CA ASN A 55 -11.64 8.22 10.94
C ASN A 55 -11.77 6.69 10.78
N ASN A 56 -12.40 6.18 9.71
CA ASN A 56 -12.40 4.74 9.43
C ASN A 56 -11.01 4.24 9.01
N PHE A 57 -10.18 5.12 8.44
CA PHE A 57 -8.79 4.85 8.09
C PHE A 57 -7.81 5.19 9.24
N ASP A 58 -8.29 5.73 10.38
CA ASP A 58 -7.44 6.03 11.54
C ASP A 58 -7.15 4.76 12.35
N ASN A 59 -6.29 3.91 11.78
CA ASN A 59 -5.92 2.63 12.38
C ASN A 59 -4.48 2.20 12.00
N ASP A 60 -3.93 1.29 12.79
CA ASP A 60 -2.57 0.74 12.61
C ASP A 60 -2.39 0.02 11.26
N PHE A 61 -3.44 -0.56 10.69
CA PHE A 61 -3.38 -1.25 9.40
C PHE A 61 -3.17 -0.27 8.24
N SER A 62 -3.98 0.78 8.18
CA SER A 62 -3.87 1.84 7.17
C SER A 62 -2.56 2.61 7.32
N GLU A 63 -2.11 2.88 8.54
CA GLU A 63 -0.79 3.52 8.79
C GLU A 63 0.34 2.68 8.20
N ASN A 64 0.36 1.36 8.44
CA ASN A 64 1.39 0.48 7.90
C ASN A 64 1.44 0.51 6.37
N LEU A 65 0.28 0.55 5.70
CA LEU A 65 0.21 0.65 4.23
C LEU A 65 0.76 1.99 3.71
N VAL A 66 0.42 3.10 4.36
CA VAL A 66 0.95 4.44 3.99
C VAL A 66 2.44 4.56 4.32
N SER A 67 2.91 4.00 5.43
CA SER A 67 4.33 3.93 5.79
C SER A 67 5.11 3.02 4.83
N ALA A 68 4.54 1.91 4.34
CA ALA A 68 5.16 1.06 3.32
C ALA A 68 5.35 1.79 1.98
N LEU A 69 4.43 2.70 1.63
CA LEU A 69 4.59 3.62 0.50
C LEU A 69 5.68 4.66 0.78
N ALA A 70 5.61 5.35 1.93
CA ALA A 70 6.58 6.39 2.31
C ALA A 70 8.01 5.84 2.37
N ALA A 71 8.19 4.61 2.84
CA ALA A 71 9.46 3.90 2.90
C ALA A 71 10.13 3.68 1.53
N ARG A 72 9.44 3.89 0.39
CA ARG A 72 9.99 3.83 -0.97
C ARG A 72 10.30 5.19 -1.58
N MET A 73 9.73 6.26 -1.04
CA MET A 73 9.77 7.59 -1.64
C MET A 73 10.93 8.44 -1.09
N SER A 74 11.19 9.60 -1.73
CA SER A 74 12.11 10.64 -1.21
C SER A 74 11.40 11.95 -0.84
N ALA A 75 10.08 11.94 -0.86
CA ALA A 75 9.20 12.92 -0.26
C ALA A 75 8.01 12.18 0.37
N PRO A 76 7.35 12.75 1.39
CA PRO A 76 6.11 12.20 1.94
C PRO A 76 5.09 11.86 0.84
N PRO A 77 4.41 10.71 0.89
CA PRO A 77 3.21 10.49 0.10
C PRO A 77 2.14 11.53 0.47
N VAL A 78 1.24 11.78 -0.47
CA VAL A 78 0.16 12.76 -0.29
C VAL A 78 -1.17 12.02 -0.10
N MET A 79 -1.86 12.33 0.98
CA MET A 79 -3.20 11.88 1.32
C MET A 79 -4.21 12.99 1.00
N ARG A 80 -5.06 12.81 -0.01
CA ARG A 80 -6.13 13.75 -0.37
C ARG A 80 -7.38 13.43 0.44
N ILE A 81 -7.76 14.30 1.37
CA ILE A 81 -8.99 14.17 2.15
C ILE A 81 -10.01 15.13 1.53
N GLY A 82 -10.98 14.56 0.82
CA GLY A 82 -11.87 15.33 -0.06
C GLY A 82 -13.10 14.53 -0.49
N GLY A 83 -13.37 14.50 -1.79
CA GLY A 83 -14.48 13.76 -2.38
C GLY A 83 -15.82 14.49 -2.22
N THR A 84 -16.90 13.85 -2.68
CA THR A 84 -18.25 14.43 -2.62
C THR A 84 -18.63 14.75 -1.17
N SER A 85 -18.28 13.89 -0.22
CA SER A 85 -18.62 14.08 1.20
C SER A 85 -17.94 15.31 1.81
N GLY A 86 -16.85 15.80 1.21
CA GLY A 86 -16.14 17.01 1.61
C GLY A 86 -16.89 18.32 1.35
N ASP A 87 -18.02 18.29 0.62
CA ASP A 87 -18.92 19.44 0.46
C ASP A 87 -20.28 19.26 1.20
N TYR A 88 -20.50 18.11 1.86
CA TYR A 88 -21.75 17.76 2.54
C TYR A 88 -21.57 17.51 4.06
N PHE A 89 -20.97 18.46 4.77
CA PHE A 89 -20.95 18.42 6.24
C PHE A 89 -21.14 19.78 6.92
N LEU A 90 -21.57 19.71 8.18
CA LEU A 90 -21.57 20.80 9.14
C LEU A 90 -20.66 20.43 10.32
N PHE A 91 -19.98 21.40 10.91
CA PHE A 91 -19.24 21.24 12.16
C PHE A 91 -20.07 21.74 13.35
N ASP A 92 -20.12 20.96 14.43
CA ASP A 92 -20.68 21.36 15.72
C ASP A 92 -19.66 21.07 16.83
N ALA A 93 -19.39 22.06 17.67
CA ALA A 93 -18.48 21.95 18.80
C ALA A 93 -19.04 21.12 19.96
N HIS A 94 -20.35 20.86 19.99
CA HIS A 94 -21.05 20.10 21.02
C HIS A 94 -21.36 18.65 20.61
N GLN A 95 -21.18 18.32 19.33
CA GLN A 95 -21.21 16.94 18.83
C GLN A 95 -20.07 16.13 19.47
N LYS A 96 -20.39 14.96 20.02
CA LYS A 96 -19.43 14.12 20.78
C LYS A 96 -18.71 13.09 19.91
N GLU A 97 -19.46 12.44 19.02
CA GLU A 97 -18.92 11.46 18.08
C GLU A 97 -18.09 12.16 16.99
N ASP A 98 -17.25 11.40 16.27
CA ASP A 98 -16.49 11.93 15.13
C ASP A 98 -17.45 12.51 14.08
N LYS A 99 -18.52 11.77 13.78
CA LYS A 99 -19.59 12.20 12.88
C LYS A 99 -20.93 11.56 13.25
N VAL A 100 -22.00 12.29 12.97
CA VAL A 100 -23.35 11.71 12.87
C VAL A 100 -23.91 12.03 11.50
N CYS A 101 -24.30 10.99 10.75
CA CYS A 101 -25.09 11.13 9.54
C CYS A 101 -26.51 11.60 9.91
N PHE A 102 -26.98 12.71 9.34
CA PHE A 102 -28.31 13.25 9.60
C PHE A 102 -29.21 13.30 8.35
N LYS A 103 -28.67 13.04 7.15
CA LYS A 103 -29.43 13.05 5.89
C LYS A 103 -28.80 12.10 4.87
N GLY A 104 -29.63 11.41 4.10
CA GLY A 104 -29.18 10.49 3.06
C GLY A 104 -28.80 9.11 3.60
N LYS A 105 -28.16 8.29 2.76
CA LYS A 105 -27.75 6.93 3.13
C LYS A 105 -26.35 6.98 3.76
N CYS A 106 -26.23 6.69 5.05
CA CYS A 106 -25.06 7.02 5.86
C CYS A 106 -23.73 6.32 5.50
N ASP A 107 -23.72 5.40 4.55
CA ASP A 107 -22.54 4.78 3.96
C ASP A 107 -22.18 5.37 2.57
N SER A 108 -22.86 6.44 2.14
CA SER A 108 -22.72 7.06 0.81
C SER A 108 -21.93 8.37 0.86
N HIS A 109 -21.27 8.67 -0.26
CA HIS A 109 -20.51 9.90 -0.50
C HIS A 109 -21.35 11.20 -0.50
N ASP A 110 -22.66 11.13 -0.74
CA ASP A 110 -23.59 12.24 -0.88
C ASP A 110 -24.53 12.41 0.34
N ALA A 111 -24.31 11.62 1.40
CA ALA A 111 -24.97 11.83 2.68
C ALA A 111 -24.43 13.07 3.39
N SER A 112 -25.24 13.67 4.27
CA SER A 112 -24.85 14.85 5.04
C SER A 112 -24.50 14.48 6.49
N TYR A 113 -23.35 14.97 6.94
CA TYR A 113 -22.75 14.62 8.23
C TYR A 113 -22.59 15.83 9.15
N LEU A 114 -22.83 15.64 10.45
CA LEU A 114 -22.53 16.61 11.51
C LEU A 114 -21.26 16.14 12.24
N LEU A 115 -20.15 16.82 12.01
CA LEU A 115 -18.82 16.48 12.52
C LEU A 115 -18.59 17.07 13.92
N GLY A 116 -18.06 16.26 14.83
CA GLY A 116 -17.61 16.71 16.15
C GLY A 116 -16.11 17.05 16.18
N PRO A 117 -15.59 17.57 17.31
CA PRO A 117 -14.18 17.87 17.47
C PRO A 117 -13.24 16.65 17.30
N SER A 118 -13.71 15.46 17.68
CA SER A 118 -12.99 14.18 17.57
C SER A 118 -12.78 13.72 16.12
N PHE A 119 -13.54 14.22 15.14
CA PHE A 119 -13.27 14.00 13.72
C PHE A 119 -11.81 14.33 13.37
N PHE A 120 -11.30 15.44 13.89
CA PHE A 120 -9.99 15.98 13.52
C PHE A 120 -8.82 15.20 14.14
N ASP A 121 -9.07 14.24 15.04
CA ASP A 121 -8.04 13.31 15.51
C ASP A 121 -7.48 12.47 14.35
N GLY A 122 -8.30 12.12 13.35
CA GLY A 122 -7.85 11.42 12.15
C GLY A 122 -6.80 12.18 11.31
N TYR A 123 -6.72 13.51 11.43
CA TYR A 123 -5.64 14.29 10.81
C TYR A 123 -4.30 14.18 11.56
N LYS A 124 -4.31 13.75 12.83
CA LYS A 124 -3.07 13.50 13.59
C LYS A 124 -2.34 12.27 13.06
N ARG A 125 -3.06 11.36 12.37
CA ARG A 125 -2.57 10.12 11.77
C ARG A 125 -1.69 10.34 10.55
N PHE A 126 -1.10 9.28 10.01
CA PHE A 126 -0.24 9.26 8.82
C PHE A 126 0.95 10.22 8.96
N LYS A 127 1.84 9.93 9.93
CA LYS A 127 2.93 10.86 10.29
C LYS A 127 3.98 11.02 9.20
N ASP A 128 4.19 9.98 8.39
CA ASP A 128 5.10 10.02 7.23
C ASP A 128 4.48 10.71 6.00
N ALA A 129 3.21 11.14 6.05
CA ALA A 129 2.47 11.69 4.91
C ALA A 129 2.18 13.20 5.04
N LYS A 130 1.90 13.84 3.90
CA LYS A 130 1.27 15.16 3.83
C LYS A 130 -0.17 15.08 3.33
N PHE A 131 -0.96 16.10 3.62
CA PHE A 131 -2.41 16.09 3.41
C PHE A 131 -2.87 17.19 2.47
N ILE A 132 -3.76 16.86 1.54
CA ILE A 132 -4.60 17.86 0.87
C ILE A 132 -5.92 17.90 1.62
N VAL A 133 -6.28 19.09 2.11
CA VAL A 133 -7.51 19.32 2.86
C VAL A 133 -8.52 20.01 1.95
N GLN A 134 -9.62 19.36 1.62
CA GLN A 134 -10.73 20.02 0.94
C GLN A 134 -11.39 21.04 1.86
N ALA A 135 -11.41 22.30 1.44
CA ALA A 135 -12.26 23.32 2.01
C ALA A 135 -13.64 23.19 1.33
N PRO A 136 -14.74 22.96 2.08
CA PRO A 136 -16.10 23.00 1.53
C PRO A 136 -16.33 24.33 0.84
N LEU A 137 -16.77 24.28 -0.42
CA LEU A 137 -17.03 25.49 -1.20
C LEU A 137 -18.52 25.83 -1.20
N GLY A 138 -19.40 24.85 -1.47
CA GLY A 138 -20.86 25.06 -1.47
C GLY A 138 -21.34 26.17 -2.43
N ASN A 139 -22.66 26.45 -2.46
CA ASN A 139 -23.21 27.59 -3.22
C ASN A 139 -24.60 27.98 -2.66
N PRO A 140 -24.73 29.08 -1.90
CA PRO A 140 -23.67 29.99 -1.44
C PRO A 140 -22.69 29.32 -0.47
N ILE A 141 -21.50 29.93 -0.29
CA ILE A 141 -20.45 29.42 0.61
C ILE A 141 -20.87 29.58 2.07
N ASN A 142 -20.88 28.50 2.86
CA ASN A 142 -20.95 28.59 4.31
C ASN A 142 -19.55 28.87 4.89
N VAL A 143 -19.11 30.13 4.77
CA VAL A 143 -17.76 30.57 5.16
C VAL A 143 -17.44 30.22 6.62
N THR A 144 -18.40 30.36 7.55
CA THR A 144 -18.20 30.04 8.96
C THR A 144 -17.86 28.57 9.17
N ASN A 145 -18.62 27.66 8.55
CA ASN A 145 -18.36 26.22 8.61
C ASN A 145 -17.02 25.85 7.97
N THR A 146 -16.76 26.38 6.76
CA THR A 146 -15.52 26.12 6.01
C THR A 146 -14.30 26.57 6.79
N LEU A 147 -14.32 27.77 7.39
CA LEU A 147 -13.20 28.26 8.19
C LEU A 147 -13.02 27.47 9.49
N ALA A 148 -14.10 27.03 10.14
CA ALA A 148 -14.01 26.18 11.33
C ALA A 148 -13.32 24.83 11.00
N PHE A 149 -13.73 24.19 9.91
CA PHE A 149 -13.15 22.93 9.44
C PHE A 149 -11.68 23.09 9.04
N VAL A 150 -11.36 24.04 8.16
CA VAL A 150 -9.99 24.25 7.65
C VAL A 150 -9.04 24.62 8.79
N THR A 151 -9.47 25.45 9.76
CA THR A 151 -8.64 25.80 10.93
C THR A 151 -8.31 24.56 11.76
N ARG A 152 -9.29 23.68 12.01
CA ARG A 152 -9.07 22.47 12.82
C ARG A 152 -8.24 21.42 12.12
N ALA A 153 -8.44 21.23 10.82
CA ALA A 153 -7.55 20.37 10.02
C ALA A 153 -6.11 20.90 10.04
N TRP A 154 -5.92 22.22 9.87
CA TRP A 154 -4.62 22.88 9.95
C TRP A 154 -3.93 22.70 11.31
N GLU A 155 -4.65 22.92 12.41
CA GLU A 155 -4.17 22.72 13.79
C GLU A 155 -3.67 21.28 14.01
N ASN A 156 -4.45 20.27 13.58
CA ASN A 156 -4.14 18.85 13.76
C ASN A 156 -3.11 18.29 12.74
N LEU A 157 -2.81 19.04 11.67
CA LEU A 157 -1.70 18.79 10.73
C LEU A 157 -0.40 19.48 11.15
N ASP A 158 -0.13 19.43 12.46
CA ASP A 158 1.03 20.01 13.15
C ASP A 158 1.19 21.51 12.86
N ALA A 159 0.10 22.28 13.05
CA ALA A 159 -0.03 23.70 12.72
C ALA A 159 0.34 24.00 11.25
N GLY A 160 -0.20 23.20 10.33
CA GLY A 160 -0.04 23.34 8.88
C GLY A 160 1.21 22.69 8.28
N LYS A 161 2.17 22.22 9.06
CA LYS A 161 3.44 21.65 8.55
C LYS A 161 3.24 20.42 7.66
N ARG A 162 2.20 19.63 7.90
CA ARG A 162 1.81 18.48 7.06
C ARG A 162 0.75 18.82 6.01
N VAL A 163 0.32 20.07 5.85
CA VAL A 163 -0.55 20.47 4.73
C VAL A 163 0.28 20.54 3.45
N GLN A 164 -0.14 19.80 2.42
CA GLN A 164 0.37 19.87 1.05
C GLN A 164 -0.37 20.93 0.24
N ALA A 165 -1.70 20.98 0.36
CA ALA A 165 -2.54 22.00 -0.24
C ALA A 165 -3.91 22.09 0.47
N ILE A 166 -4.61 23.19 0.22
CA ILE A 166 -6.04 23.36 0.55
C ILE A 166 -6.82 23.33 -0.77
N ALA A 167 -7.60 22.27 -0.99
CA ALA A 167 -8.40 22.09 -2.20
C ALA A 167 -9.71 22.91 -2.12
N LEU A 168 -10.01 23.65 -3.18
CA LEU A 168 -11.18 24.56 -3.22
C LEU A 168 -12.41 23.84 -3.79
N GLY A 169 -13.09 23.04 -2.95
CA GLY A 169 -14.25 22.22 -3.29
C GLY A 169 -13.93 20.94 -4.09
N ASN A 170 -14.98 20.17 -4.40
CA ASN A 170 -14.94 18.94 -5.19
C ASN A 170 -15.94 18.95 -6.34
N GLU A 171 -15.52 18.49 -7.51
CA GLU A 171 -16.30 18.40 -8.76
C GLU A 171 -17.15 19.65 -8.99
N VAL A 172 -16.44 20.78 -8.99
CA VAL A 172 -17.00 22.12 -8.78
C VAL A 172 -18.00 22.55 -9.84
N GLU A 173 -18.03 21.89 -11.01
CA GLU A 173 -19.06 22.05 -12.03
C GLU A 173 -20.43 21.49 -11.63
N PHE A 174 -20.51 20.66 -10.58
CA PHE A 174 -21.78 20.25 -9.97
C PHE A 174 -22.35 21.33 -9.04
N ILE A 175 -21.49 22.11 -8.41
CA ILE A 175 -21.85 23.17 -7.45
C ILE A 175 -22.11 24.52 -8.16
N TYR A 176 -21.26 24.87 -9.13
CA TYR A 176 -21.34 26.11 -9.89
C TYR A 176 -21.85 25.85 -11.30
N LYS A 177 -23.15 26.04 -11.56
CA LYS A 177 -23.74 25.78 -12.90
C LYS A 177 -23.53 26.89 -13.93
N ALA A 178 -23.13 28.10 -13.50
CA ALA A 178 -22.98 29.27 -14.37
C ALA A 178 -21.65 29.35 -15.16
N GLY A 179 -20.79 28.33 -15.08
CA GLY A 179 -19.48 28.29 -15.78
C GLY A 179 -18.29 28.71 -14.91
N ALA A 180 -17.08 28.32 -15.33
CA ALA A 180 -15.84 28.41 -14.54
C ALA A 180 -15.59 29.77 -13.86
N LYS A 181 -16.05 30.89 -14.45
CA LYS A 181 -15.93 32.23 -13.84
C LYS A 181 -16.66 32.34 -12.48
N ALA A 182 -17.85 31.76 -12.34
CA ALA A 182 -18.62 31.79 -11.10
C ALA A 182 -17.92 30.99 -9.98
N TYR A 183 -17.38 29.82 -10.33
CA TYR A 183 -16.49 29.06 -9.44
C TYR A 183 -15.27 29.89 -9.02
N VAL A 184 -14.59 30.52 -9.99
CA VAL A 184 -13.37 31.30 -9.70
C VAL A 184 -13.62 32.49 -8.78
N ASP A 185 -14.72 33.22 -8.96
CA ASP A 185 -15.07 34.35 -8.08
C ASP A 185 -15.30 33.89 -6.63
N ALA A 186 -16.03 32.79 -6.44
CA ALA A 186 -16.26 32.19 -5.14
C ALA A 186 -14.97 31.64 -4.51
N ALA A 187 -14.18 30.90 -5.29
CA ALA A 187 -12.91 30.32 -4.87
C ALA A 187 -11.91 31.40 -4.43
N LEU A 188 -11.82 32.53 -5.14
CA LEU A 188 -10.98 33.67 -4.77
C LEU A 188 -11.44 34.32 -3.45
N SER A 189 -12.75 34.48 -3.24
CA SER A 189 -13.30 34.98 -1.97
C SER A 189 -12.97 34.07 -0.78
N LEU A 190 -13.03 32.75 -1.00
CA LEU A 190 -12.66 31.77 0.02
C LEU A 190 -11.15 31.76 0.30
N GLN A 191 -10.30 31.90 -0.72
CA GLN A 191 -8.85 32.02 -0.54
C GLN A 191 -8.46 33.21 0.35
N GLU A 192 -9.08 34.38 0.18
CA GLU A 192 -8.83 35.54 1.06
C GLU A 192 -9.30 35.26 2.50
N SER A 193 -10.46 34.63 2.66
CA SER A 193 -11.01 34.27 3.96
C SER A 193 -10.11 33.28 4.72
N ILE A 194 -9.60 32.25 4.04
CA ILE A 194 -8.70 31.25 4.61
C ILE A 194 -7.32 31.84 4.94
N VAL A 195 -6.72 32.61 4.02
CA VAL A 195 -5.43 33.28 4.26
C VAL A 195 -5.49 34.20 5.47
N LYS A 196 -6.56 35.00 5.59
CA LYS A 196 -6.78 35.87 6.74
C LYS A 196 -6.98 35.08 8.03
N LYS A 197 -7.74 33.98 8.00
CA LYS A 197 -8.03 33.14 9.18
C LYS A 197 -6.81 32.38 9.70
N LEU A 198 -5.95 31.92 8.80
CA LEU A 198 -4.73 31.16 9.12
C LEU A 198 -3.47 32.06 9.27
N GLY A 199 -3.58 33.36 8.98
CA GLY A 199 -2.45 34.30 9.10
C GLY A 199 -1.34 34.09 8.06
N LEU A 200 -1.64 33.53 6.89
CA LEU A 200 -0.64 33.19 5.88
C LEU A 200 -0.09 34.43 5.18
N GLN A 201 1.23 34.47 4.96
CA GLN A 201 1.93 35.60 4.34
C GLN A 201 3.00 35.12 3.36
N GLY A 202 3.29 35.93 2.34
CA GLY A 202 4.29 35.60 1.31
C GLY A 202 4.05 34.23 0.66
N ASP A 203 5.11 33.46 0.48
CA ASP A 203 5.06 32.14 -0.15
C ASP A 203 4.20 31.13 0.64
N ALA A 204 3.99 31.32 1.95
CA ALA A 204 3.10 30.45 2.73
C ALA A 204 1.62 30.59 2.33
N ALA A 205 1.24 31.66 1.63
CA ALA A 205 -0.09 31.80 1.04
C ALA A 205 -0.24 31.04 -0.29
N LYS A 206 0.84 30.54 -0.90
CA LYS A 206 0.81 29.70 -2.11
C LYS A 206 0.55 28.23 -1.75
N ILE A 207 -0.68 27.98 -1.30
CA ILE A 207 -1.09 26.69 -0.70
C ILE A 207 -2.36 26.09 -1.32
N PHE A 208 -3.00 26.75 -2.28
CA PHE A 208 -4.31 26.29 -2.77
C PHE A 208 -4.21 25.36 -3.97
N GLU A 209 -5.09 24.35 -3.97
CA GLU A 209 -5.37 23.50 -5.12
C GLU A 209 -6.73 23.87 -5.73
N ALA A 210 -6.77 24.06 -7.05
CA ALA A 210 -7.95 24.50 -7.79
C ALA A 210 -8.26 23.64 -9.00
N GLY A 211 -9.50 23.66 -9.47
CA GLY A 211 -10.02 22.69 -10.43
C GLY A 211 -10.84 21.64 -9.69
N ASN A 212 -10.22 20.51 -9.34
CA ASN A 212 -10.87 19.34 -8.76
C ASN A 212 -12.18 18.97 -9.50
N THR A 213 -12.22 19.17 -10.82
CA THR A 213 -13.40 18.94 -11.65
C THR A 213 -13.61 17.44 -11.86
N ALA A 214 -14.83 17.04 -12.18
CA ALA A 214 -15.13 15.64 -12.44
C ALA A 214 -14.35 15.10 -13.66
N SER A 215 -14.35 13.77 -13.81
CA SER A 215 -13.78 13.13 -14.99
C SER A 215 -14.58 13.53 -16.23
N GLY A 216 -13.88 13.83 -17.32
CA GLY A 216 -14.48 14.07 -18.64
C GLY A 216 -15.15 12.86 -19.27
N THR A 217 -15.25 11.73 -18.58
CA THR A 217 -16.16 10.62 -18.95
C THR A 217 -17.58 10.84 -18.40
N VAL A 218 -17.71 11.61 -17.33
CA VAL A 218 -18.96 11.84 -16.58
C VAL A 218 -19.66 13.11 -17.09
N THR A 219 -18.92 14.22 -17.18
CA THR A 219 -19.49 15.55 -17.53
C THR A 219 -19.10 16.02 -18.93
N GLY A 220 -18.09 15.39 -19.55
CA GLY A 220 -17.46 15.85 -20.79
C GLY A 220 -16.62 17.13 -20.64
N ASN A 221 -16.42 17.63 -19.41
CA ASN A 221 -15.64 18.80 -18.97
C ASN A 221 -15.84 20.11 -19.78
N LYS A 222 -16.91 20.23 -20.57
CA LYS A 222 -17.19 21.44 -21.36
C LYS A 222 -17.33 22.67 -20.46
N LEU A 223 -16.61 23.75 -20.80
CA LEU A 223 -16.59 25.04 -20.08
C LEU A 223 -15.97 25.01 -18.67
N TYR A 224 -15.41 23.89 -18.23
CA TYR A 224 -14.98 23.69 -16.84
C TYR A 224 -13.59 23.10 -16.63
N GLN A 225 -12.87 22.70 -17.68
CA GLN A 225 -11.52 22.15 -17.52
C GLN A 225 -10.58 23.13 -16.80
N VAL A 226 -9.48 22.63 -16.23
CA VAL A 226 -8.47 23.48 -15.59
C VAL A 226 -7.98 24.61 -16.52
N LYS A 227 -7.95 24.39 -17.85
CA LYS A 227 -7.69 25.45 -18.84
C LYS A 227 -8.67 26.64 -18.72
N GLU A 228 -9.97 26.40 -18.67
CA GLU A 228 -11.00 27.44 -18.57
C GLU A 228 -10.94 28.14 -17.21
N ILE A 229 -10.68 27.40 -16.13
CA ILE A 229 -10.49 27.93 -14.77
C ILE A 229 -9.23 28.83 -14.69
N LEU A 230 -8.14 28.45 -15.35
CA LEU A 230 -6.92 29.25 -15.48
C LEU A 230 -7.12 30.50 -16.36
N ASN A 231 -7.96 30.41 -17.40
CA ASN A 231 -8.34 31.57 -18.23
C ASN A 231 -9.28 32.53 -17.51
N ALA A 232 -10.10 32.05 -16.57
CA ALA A 232 -10.90 32.87 -15.65
C ALA A 232 -10.05 33.53 -14.53
N ASN A 233 -8.73 33.32 -14.52
CA ASN A 233 -7.76 33.92 -13.60
C ASN A 233 -7.87 33.49 -12.12
N ILE A 234 -8.09 32.19 -11.88
CA ILE A 234 -8.08 31.59 -10.52
C ILE A 234 -6.81 31.90 -9.69
N ASN A 235 -5.68 32.15 -10.37
CA ASN A 235 -4.39 32.44 -9.74
C ASN A 235 -3.99 33.92 -9.81
N LYS A 236 -4.93 34.86 -9.94
CA LYS A 236 -4.63 36.31 -10.06
C LYS A 236 -3.87 36.88 -8.86
N ASN A 237 -3.95 36.22 -7.70
CA ASN A 237 -3.26 36.57 -6.45
C ASN A 237 -1.99 35.75 -6.20
N GLY A 238 -1.60 34.86 -7.12
CA GLY A 238 -0.39 34.01 -7.02
C GLY A 238 -0.47 32.85 -6.02
N ARG A 239 -1.65 32.57 -5.45
CA ARG A 239 -1.83 31.64 -4.32
C ARG A 239 -2.09 30.17 -4.68
N ILE A 240 -2.29 29.85 -5.95
CA ILE A 240 -2.43 28.47 -6.42
C ILE A 240 -1.05 27.79 -6.44
N SER A 241 -0.91 26.68 -5.72
CA SER A 241 0.24 25.78 -5.81
C SER A 241 0.06 24.74 -6.91
N THR A 242 -1.16 24.20 -7.04
CA THR A 242 -1.46 23.04 -7.88
C THR A 242 -2.84 23.20 -8.52
N THR A 243 -3.02 22.63 -9.70
CA THR A 243 -4.33 22.45 -10.34
C THR A 243 -4.66 20.97 -10.46
N ALA A 244 -5.94 20.62 -10.47
CA ALA A 244 -6.35 19.22 -10.49
C ALA A 244 -7.62 18.96 -11.30
N GLU A 245 -7.74 17.75 -11.85
CA GLU A 245 -9.00 17.16 -12.36
C GLU A 245 -9.10 15.70 -11.87
N HIS A 246 -10.31 15.14 -11.83
CA HIS A 246 -10.53 13.73 -11.53
C HIS A 246 -10.43 12.86 -12.79
N TRP A 247 -10.22 11.55 -12.62
CA TRP A 247 -10.06 10.62 -13.74
C TRP A 247 -10.76 9.28 -13.52
N TYR A 248 -11.65 8.91 -14.44
CA TYR A 248 -12.17 7.54 -14.50
C TYR A 248 -11.96 6.97 -15.91
N GLN A 249 -11.35 5.78 -16.00
CA GLN A 249 -11.02 5.16 -17.30
C GLN A 249 -12.28 4.64 -18.00
N ILE A 250 -13.10 3.85 -17.30
CA ILE A 250 -14.41 3.37 -17.76
C ILE A 250 -15.50 3.92 -16.83
N SER A 251 -16.58 4.46 -17.39
CA SER A 251 -17.76 4.84 -16.58
C SER A 251 -19.08 4.54 -17.29
N GLY A 252 -20.14 4.37 -16.50
CA GLY A 252 -21.49 4.06 -16.98
C GLY A 252 -21.81 2.56 -16.93
N VAL A 253 -22.77 2.13 -17.77
CA VAL A 253 -23.22 0.73 -17.87
C VAL A 253 -22.48 0.03 -19.00
N HIS A 254 -21.81 -1.08 -18.68
CA HIS A 254 -21.05 -1.90 -19.63
C HIS A 254 -21.29 -3.39 -19.34
N PRO A 255 -21.14 -4.27 -20.35
CA PRO A 255 -20.97 -5.70 -20.10
C PRO A 255 -19.60 -5.92 -19.45
N TRP A 256 -19.55 -6.25 -18.16
CA TRP A 256 -18.32 -6.46 -17.39
C TRP A 256 -17.67 -7.81 -17.73
N THR A 257 -17.02 -7.88 -18.89
CA THR A 257 -16.43 -9.11 -19.46
C THR A 257 -14.93 -8.96 -19.67
N ASP A 258 -14.22 -10.09 -19.84
CA ASP A 258 -12.80 -10.11 -20.23
C ASP A 258 -12.55 -9.31 -21.52
N HIS A 259 -13.49 -9.29 -22.48
CA HIS A 259 -13.39 -8.43 -23.66
C HIS A 259 -13.39 -6.94 -23.32
N THR A 260 -14.31 -6.49 -22.45
CA THR A 260 -14.37 -5.09 -21.99
C THR A 260 -13.13 -4.72 -21.17
N MET A 261 -12.65 -5.64 -20.32
CA MET A 261 -11.38 -5.49 -19.60
C MET A 261 -10.21 -5.29 -20.56
N GLN A 262 -10.06 -6.19 -21.53
CA GLN A 262 -8.95 -6.15 -22.49
C GLN A 262 -8.99 -4.95 -23.42
N SER A 263 -10.17 -4.48 -23.82
CA SER A 263 -10.32 -3.40 -24.82
C SER A 263 -10.32 -1.99 -24.21
N GLN A 264 -10.80 -1.82 -22.98
CA GLN A 264 -10.99 -0.50 -22.37
C GLN A 264 -10.17 -0.25 -21.10
N MET A 265 -9.85 -1.28 -20.31
CA MET A 265 -9.12 -1.16 -19.03
C MET A 265 -7.61 -1.45 -19.21
N ILE A 266 -7.25 -2.68 -19.58
CA ILE A 266 -5.85 -3.10 -19.77
C ILE A 266 -5.46 -2.97 -21.25
N ASN A 267 -5.52 -1.74 -21.76
CA ASN A 267 -5.13 -1.37 -23.11
C ASN A 267 -4.42 -0.02 -23.10
N HIS A 268 -3.14 0.00 -23.48
CA HIS A 268 -2.29 1.19 -23.47
C HIS A 268 -2.85 2.28 -24.39
N THR A 269 -3.35 1.91 -25.57
CA THR A 269 -3.94 2.87 -26.52
C THR A 269 -5.25 3.43 -25.98
N ALA A 270 -6.06 2.66 -25.26
CA ALA A 270 -7.26 3.17 -24.59
C ALA A 270 -6.92 4.12 -23.43
N ILE A 271 -5.94 3.78 -22.59
CA ILE A 271 -5.45 4.63 -21.49
C ILE A 271 -4.85 5.94 -22.03
N THR A 272 -3.95 5.86 -23.01
CA THR A 272 -3.26 7.04 -23.55
C THR A 272 -4.18 7.94 -24.36
N LYS A 273 -5.11 7.39 -25.17
CA LYS A 273 -6.14 8.16 -25.89
C LYS A 273 -7.06 8.92 -24.92
N ARG A 274 -7.31 8.38 -23.72
CA ARG A 274 -8.12 9.01 -22.68
C ARG A 274 -7.52 10.33 -22.15
N PHE A 275 -6.22 10.59 -22.35
CA PHE A 275 -5.60 11.89 -22.02
C PHE A 275 -5.93 13.02 -23.01
N GLY A 276 -6.58 12.73 -24.15
CA GLY A 276 -6.96 13.74 -25.15
C GLY A 276 -7.68 14.95 -24.57
N PRO A 277 -8.80 14.77 -23.83
CA PRO A 277 -9.51 15.87 -23.16
C PRO A 277 -8.66 16.66 -22.15
N TYR A 278 -7.72 16.02 -21.46
CA TYR A 278 -6.92 16.67 -20.40
C TYR A 278 -5.65 17.38 -20.93
N THR A 279 -5.23 17.07 -22.16
CA THR A 279 -4.04 17.66 -22.79
C THR A 279 -4.04 19.19 -22.83
N PRO A 280 -5.16 19.88 -23.15
CA PRO A 280 -5.24 21.35 -23.08
C PRO A 280 -5.03 21.90 -21.67
N SER A 281 -5.56 21.24 -20.63
CA SER A 281 -5.36 21.62 -19.22
C SER A 281 -3.92 21.45 -18.77
N ILE A 282 -3.32 20.29 -19.03
CA ILE A 282 -1.92 19.98 -18.72
C ILE A 282 -1.00 21.05 -19.36
N LYS A 283 -1.22 21.36 -20.65
CA LYS A 283 -0.49 22.43 -21.35
C LYS A 283 -0.71 23.80 -20.70
N ALA A 284 -1.97 24.21 -20.48
CA ALA A 284 -2.31 25.52 -19.94
C ALA A 284 -1.76 25.77 -18.53
N THR A 285 -1.59 24.69 -17.77
CA THR A 285 -1.02 24.68 -16.41
C THR A 285 0.51 24.81 -16.46
N ARG A 286 1.17 23.97 -17.26
CA ARG A 286 2.63 24.00 -17.47
C ARG A 286 3.10 25.34 -18.01
N ASP A 287 2.38 25.90 -18.98
CA ASP A 287 2.70 27.20 -19.59
C ASP A 287 2.59 28.36 -18.57
N ARG A 288 1.85 28.16 -17.46
CA ARG A 288 1.75 29.08 -16.30
C ARG A 288 2.69 28.71 -15.13
N LYS A 289 3.58 27.73 -15.29
CA LYS A 289 4.52 27.22 -14.26
C LYS A 289 3.80 26.76 -12.98
N LEU A 290 2.67 26.10 -13.14
CA LEU A 290 1.93 25.43 -12.07
C LEU A 290 2.05 23.91 -12.24
N ASP A 291 1.77 23.19 -11.15
CA ASP A 291 1.63 21.73 -11.18
C ASP A 291 0.21 21.33 -11.62
N TYR A 292 0.11 20.24 -12.40
CA TYR A 292 -1.16 19.59 -12.73
C TYR A 292 -1.21 18.23 -12.05
N ALA A 293 -2.27 17.93 -11.31
CA ALA A 293 -2.46 16.68 -10.59
C ALA A 293 -3.74 15.96 -11.03
N ILE A 294 -3.80 14.66 -10.76
CA ILE A 294 -5.04 13.90 -10.73
C ILE A 294 -5.30 13.55 -9.27
N THR A 295 -6.40 14.05 -8.71
CA THR A 295 -6.66 14.04 -7.25
C THR A 295 -7.64 12.97 -6.79
N GLU A 296 -8.35 12.37 -7.73
CA GLU A 296 -9.25 11.25 -7.52
C GLU A 296 -9.30 10.42 -8.80
N ASP A 297 -9.04 9.11 -8.72
CA ASP A 297 -9.08 8.24 -9.89
C ASP A 297 -9.48 6.80 -9.64
N SER A 298 -9.97 6.13 -10.69
CA SER A 298 -10.12 4.67 -10.74
C SER A 298 -10.23 4.12 -12.16
N ALA A 299 -9.88 2.86 -12.33
CA ALA A 299 -10.11 2.11 -13.57
C ALA A 299 -11.60 2.08 -13.97
N VAL A 300 -12.50 2.07 -12.99
CA VAL A 300 -13.94 1.99 -13.22
C VAL A 300 -14.75 2.90 -12.29
N LEU A 301 -15.78 3.54 -12.84
CA LEU A 301 -16.86 4.24 -12.15
C LEU A 301 -18.22 3.67 -12.57
N GLY A 302 -18.78 2.80 -11.75
CA GLY A 302 -20.09 2.20 -12.02
C GLY A 302 -20.36 0.96 -11.16
N GLY A 303 -21.42 0.24 -11.50
CA GLY A 303 -21.85 -0.99 -10.82
C GLY A 303 -21.06 -2.24 -11.20
N ALA A 304 -19.77 -2.10 -11.53
CA ALA A 304 -18.93 -3.24 -11.88
C ALA A 304 -18.82 -4.26 -10.75
N GLU A 305 -18.60 -5.52 -11.13
CA GLU A 305 -18.28 -6.57 -10.19
C GLU A 305 -16.91 -6.34 -9.55
N ILE A 306 -16.73 -6.87 -8.34
CA ILE A 306 -15.50 -6.68 -7.58
C ILE A 306 -14.28 -7.30 -8.30
N HIS A 307 -14.46 -8.41 -9.03
CA HIS A 307 -13.38 -9.01 -9.81
C HIS A 307 -12.81 -8.06 -10.88
N PHE A 308 -13.67 -7.21 -11.46
CA PHE A 308 -13.29 -6.24 -12.48
C PHE A 308 -12.75 -4.95 -11.84
N SER A 309 -13.37 -4.51 -10.74
CA SER A 309 -13.06 -3.24 -10.07
C SER A 309 -11.96 -3.32 -9.00
N ASP A 310 -11.50 -4.52 -8.64
CA ASP A 310 -10.58 -4.76 -7.51
C ASP A 310 -9.59 -5.91 -7.77
N GLY A 311 -9.63 -6.54 -8.95
CA GLY A 311 -8.73 -7.63 -9.34
C GLY A 311 -7.44 -7.16 -10.00
N PHE A 312 -6.56 -8.11 -10.36
CA PHE A 312 -5.24 -7.80 -10.91
C PHE A 312 -5.26 -7.09 -12.28
N GLY A 313 -6.39 -7.15 -12.99
CA GLY A 313 -6.64 -6.29 -14.15
C GLY A 313 -6.61 -4.79 -13.79
N TYR A 314 -7.18 -4.41 -12.65
CA TYR A 314 -7.07 -3.04 -12.12
C TYR A 314 -5.61 -2.73 -11.76
N THR A 315 -4.89 -3.66 -11.12
CA THR A 315 -3.47 -3.45 -10.76
C THR A 315 -2.60 -3.11 -11.97
N LEU A 316 -2.80 -3.79 -13.09
CA LEU A 316 -2.10 -3.51 -14.35
C LEU A 316 -2.51 -2.16 -14.95
N TRP A 317 -3.80 -1.82 -14.94
CA TRP A 317 -4.27 -0.48 -15.31
C TRP A 317 -3.62 0.59 -14.44
N ALA A 318 -3.58 0.41 -13.12
CA ALA A 318 -3.06 1.40 -12.19
C ALA A 318 -1.57 1.67 -12.43
N VAL A 319 -0.77 0.64 -12.76
CA VAL A 319 0.62 0.83 -13.19
C VAL A 319 0.69 1.63 -14.49
N ASP A 320 0.02 1.19 -15.57
CA ASP A 320 0.15 1.88 -16.86
C ASP A 320 -0.40 3.31 -16.82
N PHE A 321 -1.55 3.53 -16.18
CA PHE A 321 -2.14 4.85 -15.98
C PHE A 321 -1.23 5.80 -15.22
N ASN A 322 -0.66 5.38 -14.08
CA ASN A 322 0.25 6.23 -13.31
C ASN A 322 1.49 6.60 -14.13
N LEU A 323 2.07 5.65 -14.87
CA LEU A 323 3.25 5.91 -15.72
C LEU A 323 2.92 6.77 -16.95
N ALA A 324 1.75 6.57 -17.56
CA ALA A 324 1.25 7.39 -18.66
C ALA A 324 0.97 8.84 -18.22
N ALA A 325 0.39 9.03 -17.04
CA ALA A 325 0.18 10.34 -16.42
C ALA A 325 1.53 11.04 -16.17
N MET A 326 2.47 10.33 -15.54
CA MET A 326 3.83 10.80 -15.25
C MET A 326 4.56 11.24 -16.53
N ALA A 327 4.50 10.44 -17.60
CA ALA A 327 5.13 10.75 -18.88
C ALA A 327 4.47 11.90 -19.65
N ARG A 328 3.28 12.36 -19.22
CA ARG A 328 2.56 13.51 -19.81
C ARG A 328 2.71 14.80 -19.01
N GLY A 329 3.46 14.81 -17.90
CA GLY A 329 3.64 16.00 -17.08
C GLY A 329 2.60 16.17 -15.98
N VAL A 330 1.86 15.11 -15.63
CA VAL A 330 1.12 15.09 -14.36
C VAL A 330 2.15 15.03 -13.23
N ALA A 331 2.04 15.95 -12.28
CA ALA A 331 2.95 16.10 -11.14
C ALA A 331 2.65 15.10 -10.01
N ARG A 332 1.39 14.68 -9.87
CA ARG A 332 0.91 13.77 -8.82
C ARG A 332 -0.39 13.06 -9.20
N VAL A 333 -0.55 11.83 -8.73
CA VAL A 333 -1.77 11.02 -8.76
C VAL A 333 -2.11 10.57 -7.33
N THR A 334 -3.32 10.86 -6.84
CA THR A 334 -3.82 10.32 -5.56
C THR A 334 -4.94 9.30 -5.78
N ASN A 335 -4.50 8.06 -6.00
CA ASN A 335 -5.33 6.88 -6.29
C ASN A 335 -6.40 6.66 -5.22
N LEU A 336 -7.58 6.17 -5.61
CA LEU A 336 -8.70 6.03 -4.68
C LEU A 336 -8.46 4.96 -3.58
N ALA A 337 -8.40 5.41 -2.32
CA ALA A 337 -8.74 4.60 -1.14
C ALA A 337 -10.23 4.81 -0.77
N GLY A 338 -10.75 6.00 -1.04
CA GLY A 338 -12.18 6.31 -1.10
C GLY A 338 -12.90 6.21 0.24
N ARG A 339 -13.99 5.44 0.24
CA ARG A 339 -14.82 5.13 1.40
C ARG A 339 -14.85 3.61 1.60
N PRO A 340 -14.98 3.09 2.84
CA PRO A 340 -14.80 1.67 3.13
C PRO A 340 -15.67 0.71 2.30
N ASN A 341 -16.89 1.10 1.93
CA ASN A 341 -17.81 0.26 1.14
C ASN A 341 -17.65 0.39 -0.39
N ALA A 342 -16.66 1.15 -0.88
CA ALA A 342 -16.34 1.18 -2.30
C ALA A 342 -15.59 -0.10 -2.73
N LYS A 343 -15.86 -0.56 -3.95
CA LYS A 343 -15.29 -1.79 -4.56
C LYS A 343 -14.04 -1.55 -5.42
N ARG A 344 -13.51 -0.33 -5.40
CA ARG A 344 -12.53 0.19 -6.37
C ARG A 344 -11.41 0.93 -5.63
N VAL A 345 -10.85 0.25 -4.63
CA VAL A 345 -10.04 0.87 -3.57
C VAL A 345 -8.75 0.11 -3.38
N PHE A 346 -7.69 0.77 -2.93
CA PHE A 346 -6.42 0.08 -2.72
C PHE A 346 -6.41 -0.77 -1.43
N TRP A 347 -7.24 -0.42 -0.43
CA TRP A 347 -7.51 -1.25 0.75
C TRP A 347 -8.89 -0.92 1.34
N THR A 348 -9.47 -1.86 2.08
CA THR A 348 -10.64 -1.62 2.95
C THR A 348 -10.13 -1.55 4.38
N PRO A 349 -10.31 -0.44 5.12
CA PRO A 349 -9.55 -0.19 6.36
C PRO A 349 -10.09 -0.95 7.58
N ASP A 350 -11.36 -1.33 7.58
CA ASP A 350 -12.08 -1.91 8.72
C ASP A 350 -13.29 -2.76 8.23
N ASN A 351 -14.18 -3.16 9.13
CA ASN A 351 -15.42 -3.88 8.80
C ASN A 351 -16.55 -2.99 8.23
N SER A 352 -16.41 -1.66 8.23
CA SER A 352 -17.51 -0.74 7.89
C SER A 352 -17.91 -0.75 6.41
N GLY A 353 -17.08 -1.35 5.55
CA GLY A 353 -17.41 -1.58 4.14
C GLY A 353 -18.52 -2.60 3.89
N GLY A 354 -18.85 -3.43 4.89
CA GLY A 354 -19.96 -4.37 4.87
C GLY A 354 -19.87 -5.44 3.76
N LYS A 355 -21.00 -6.09 3.44
CA LYS A 355 -21.06 -7.14 2.40
C LYS A 355 -20.53 -6.70 1.01
N PRO A 356 -20.73 -5.46 0.52
CA PRO A 356 -20.23 -5.05 -0.80
C PRO A 356 -18.71 -4.92 -0.90
N SER A 357 -18.04 -4.59 0.21
CA SER A 357 -16.59 -4.45 0.31
C SER A 357 -16.17 -4.88 1.73
N PRO A 358 -16.05 -6.19 2.01
CA PRO A 358 -15.69 -6.67 3.34
C PRO A 358 -14.29 -6.19 3.72
N GLY A 359 -13.94 -6.21 5.00
CA GLY A 359 -12.60 -5.85 5.45
C GLY A 359 -12.37 -6.26 6.90
N PRO A 360 -11.30 -5.77 7.55
CA PRO A 360 -10.17 -5.05 6.94
C PRO A 360 -9.38 -5.92 5.95
N GLN A 361 -8.87 -5.33 4.87
CA GLN A 361 -8.07 -6.05 3.88
C GLN A 361 -7.29 -5.18 2.89
N VAL A 362 -6.16 -5.69 2.40
CA VAL A 362 -5.40 -5.13 1.28
C VAL A 362 -6.00 -5.64 -0.03
N ARG A 363 -6.24 -4.74 -1.00
CA ARG A 363 -6.80 -5.12 -2.31
C ARG A 363 -5.72 -5.38 -3.35
N ALA A 364 -6.08 -6.09 -4.43
CA ALA A 364 -5.17 -6.40 -5.53
C ALA A 364 -4.45 -5.18 -6.14
N PRO A 365 -5.06 -3.97 -6.21
CA PRO A 365 -4.37 -2.77 -6.72
C PRO A 365 -3.20 -2.28 -5.86
N PHE A 366 -3.14 -2.57 -4.56
CA PHE A 366 -2.16 -1.96 -3.65
C PHE A 366 -0.69 -2.07 -4.10
N PRO A 367 -0.19 -3.24 -4.56
CA PRO A 367 1.19 -3.38 -5.03
C PRO A 367 1.55 -2.51 -6.26
N ALA A 368 0.57 -1.97 -7.00
CA ALA A 368 0.83 -1.00 -8.07
C ALA A 368 1.44 0.30 -7.53
N ALA A 369 0.99 0.78 -6.36
CA ALA A 369 1.57 1.98 -5.73
C ALA A 369 3.05 1.76 -5.36
N MET A 370 3.38 0.56 -4.88
CA MET A 370 4.76 0.16 -4.57
C MET A 370 5.64 0.11 -5.82
N PHE A 371 5.13 -0.44 -6.93
CA PHE A 371 5.79 -0.46 -8.23
C PHE A 371 6.08 0.98 -8.72
N VAL A 372 5.07 1.86 -8.68
CA VAL A 372 5.20 3.25 -9.14
C VAL A 372 6.20 4.03 -8.28
N ALA A 373 6.17 3.86 -6.95
CA ALA A 373 7.13 4.48 -6.05
C ALA A 373 8.58 4.03 -6.33
N ASP A 374 8.80 2.73 -6.53
CA ASP A 374 10.13 2.18 -6.87
C ASP A 374 10.59 2.62 -8.27
N PHE A 375 9.66 2.87 -9.21
CA PHE A 375 9.99 3.38 -10.55
C PHE A 375 10.46 4.84 -10.51
N VAL A 376 9.79 5.70 -9.73
CA VAL A 376 10.26 7.06 -9.42
C VAL A 376 11.62 6.99 -8.72
N GLY A 377 11.71 6.14 -7.71
CA GLY A 377 12.93 5.80 -6.98
C GLY A 377 13.48 6.92 -6.09
N LYS A 378 14.27 6.51 -5.10
CA LYS A 378 14.92 7.43 -4.15
C LYS A 378 16.11 8.18 -4.75
N GLY A 379 16.49 9.27 -4.07
CA GLY A 379 17.70 10.05 -4.37
C GLY A 379 17.46 11.19 -5.35
N GLU A 380 18.43 11.45 -6.22
CA GLU A 380 18.43 12.56 -7.18
C GLU A 380 17.14 12.63 -8.04
N PRO A 381 16.75 13.84 -8.50
CA PRO A 381 15.62 14.01 -9.42
C PRO A 381 15.76 13.12 -10.66
N SER A 382 14.66 12.49 -11.04
CA SER A 382 14.60 11.59 -12.20
C SER A 382 13.67 12.17 -13.27
N ALA A 383 13.86 11.76 -14.52
CA ALA A 383 12.99 12.14 -15.63
C ALA A 383 12.51 10.90 -16.41
N VAL A 384 11.21 10.85 -16.72
CA VAL A 384 10.56 9.73 -17.40
C VAL A 384 10.40 10.00 -18.89
N LYS A 385 10.46 8.93 -19.68
CA LYS A 385 10.05 8.91 -21.09
C LYS A 385 9.23 7.66 -21.38
N GLU A 386 8.03 7.83 -21.93
CA GLU A 386 7.26 6.74 -22.56
C GLU A 386 7.97 6.29 -23.85
N ILE A 387 8.13 4.97 -24.01
CA ILE A 387 8.81 4.32 -25.12
C ILE A 387 7.78 3.57 -25.95
N LYS A 388 7.71 3.87 -27.25
CA LYS A 388 6.78 3.21 -28.16
C LYS A 388 7.10 1.71 -28.27
N THR A 389 6.10 0.89 -28.01
CA THR A 389 6.15 -0.58 -28.09
C THR A 389 5.67 -1.13 -29.44
N GLY A 390 4.91 -0.35 -30.20
CA GLY A 390 4.35 -0.76 -31.49
C GLY A 390 3.00 -1.50 -31.43
N GLY A 391 2.38 -1.62 -30.24
CA GLY A 391 1.06 -2.25 -30.12
C GLY A 391 0.31 -1.90 -28.83
N ASP A 392 -1.02 -2.01 -28.88
CA ASP A 392 -1.95 -1.49 -27.88
C ASP A 392 -1.91 -2.22 -26.52
N LEU A 393 -1.42 -3.45 -26.48
CA LEU A 393 -1.48 -4.33 -25.29
C LEU A 393 -0.16 -4.37 -24.51
N THR A 394 0.78 -3.49 -24.83
CA THR A 394 2.09 -3.42 -24.19
C THR A 394 2.54 -1.99 -24.04
N SER A 395 3.12 -1.63 -22.90
CA SER A 395 3.70 -0.31 -22.66
C SER A 395 5.10 -0.41 -22.08
N ALA A 396 5.89 0.64 -22.29
CA ALA A 396 7.27 0.71 -21.82
C ALA A 396 7.62 2.15 -21.40
N TYR A 397 8.32 2.28 -20.28
CA TYR A 397 8.72 3.59 -19.73
C TYR A 397 10.16 3.53 -19.24
N ALA A 398 10.97 4.51 -19.63
CA ALA A 398 12.36 4.63 -19.22
C ALA A 398 12.51 5.79 -18.24
N MET A 399 13.16 5.53 -17.10
CA MET A 399 13.50 6.52 -16.09
C MET A 399 14.99 6.82 -16.13
N TYR A 400 15.34 8.09 -16.25
CA TYR A 400 16.70 8.59 -16.30
C TYR A 400 17.02 9.43 -15.07
N ASP A 401 18.30 9.45 -14.71
CA ASP A 401 18.86 10.48 -13.83
C ASP A 401 18.75 11.85 -14.51
N ASN A 402 18.11 12.84 -13.88
CA ASN A 402 17.84 14.11 -14.57
C ASN A 402 19.13 14.92 -14.82
N LYS A 403 20.15 14.78 -13.97
CA LYS A 403 21.39 15.57 -14.01
C LYS A 403 22.44 14.97 -14.94
N SER A 404 22.74 13.68 -14.81
CA SER A 404 23.73 12.96 -15.62
C SER A 404 23.15 12.37 -16.90
N GLY A 405 21.82 12.33 -17.04
CA GLY A 405 21.13 11.77 -18.19
C GLY A 405 21.20 10.25 -18.32
N LYS A 406 21.80 9.54 -17.35
CA LYS A 406 21.97 8.08 -17.40
C LYS A 406 20.64 7.35 -17.20
N LEU A 407 20.42 6.29 -17.97
CA LEU A 407 19.29 5.36 -17.74
C LEU A 407 19.42 4.71 -16.35
N GLN A 408 18.37 4.80 -15.54
CA GLN A 408 18.28 4.18 -14.21
C GLN A 408 17.40 2.93 -14.23
N ARG A 409 16.20 3.03 -14.83
CA ARG A 409 15.16 1.97 -14.78
C ARG A 409 14.37 1.89 -16.08
N VAL A 410 13.86 0.72 -16.42
CA VAL A 410 12.86 0.54 -17.49
C VAL A 410 11.72 -0.30 -16.95
N ALA A 411 10.50 0.24 -16.98
CA ALA A 411 9.28 -0.50 -16.75
C ALA A 411 8.75 -1.07 -18.08
N LEU A 412 8.27 -2.31 -18.07
CA LEU A 412 7.58 -2.96 -19.17
C LEU A 412 6.28 -3.56 -18.63
N VAL A 413 5.15 -3.33 -19.30
CA VAL A 413 3.85 -3.89 -18.91
C VAL A 413 3.32 -4.73 -20.08
N ASN A 414 3.02 -6.00 -19.83
CA ASN A 414 2.26 -6.84 -20.76
C ASN A 414 0.82 -6.91 -20.29
N MET A 415 -0.04 -6.13 -20.93
CA MET A 415 -1.47 -6.00 -20.66
C MET A 415 -2.33 -6.95 -21.50
N ARG A 416 -1.72 -7.92 -22.21
CA ARG A 416 -2.48 -9.03 -22.78
C ARG A 416 -3.17 -9.79 -21.65
N LEU A 417 -4.48 -9.96 -21.76
CA LEU A 417 -5.32 -10.58 -20.76
C LEU A 417 -4.99 -12.06 -20.66
N TYR A 418 -4.61 -12.49 -19.47
CA TYR A 418 -4.53 -13.89 -19.08
C TYR A 418 -5.46 -14.11 -17.89
N ASN A 419 -6.47 -14.95 -18.09
CA ASN A 419 -7.40 -15.36 -17.05
C ASN A 419 -7.04 -16.77 -16.58
N GLY A 420 -6.40 -16.87 -15.41
CA GLY A 420 -5.88 -18.14 -14.88
C GLY A 420 -6.92 -19.08 -14.28
N THR A 421 -8.22 -18.76 -14.35
CA THR A 421 -9.29 -19.74 -14.11
C THR A 421 -9.82 -20.36 -15.40
N ALA A 422 -9.38 -19.88 -16.58
CA ALA A 422 -9.67 -20.52 -17.87
C ALA A 422 -8.64 -21.61 -18.20
N SER A 423 -8.99 -22.52 -19.11
CA SER A 423 -8.12 -23.60 -19.59
C SER A 423 -6.97 -23.13 -20.50
N ALA A 424 -6.95 -21.85 -20.88
CA ALA A 424 -5.94 -21.28 -21.75
C ALA A 424 -4.54 -21.29 -21.10
N LYS A 425 -3.51 -21.57 -21.89
CA LYS A 425 -2.13 -21.46 -21.46
C LYS A 425 -1.72 -20.00 -21.35
N ARG A 426 -0.93 -19.67 -20.31
CA ARG A 426 -0.32 -18.34 -20.19
C ARG A 426 0.81 -18.18 -21.22
N GLU A 427 0.56 -17.33 -22.21
CA GLU A 427 1.55 -16.94 -23.20
C GLU A 427 2.56 -15.93 -22.63
N ARG A 428 3.60 -15.65 -23.41
CA ARG A 428 4.76 -14.86 -23.00
C ARG A 428 5.38 -14.11 -24.17
N MET A 429 5.84 -12.89 -23.90
CA MET A 429 6.54 -12.02 -24.84
C MET A 429 8.01 -11.87 -24.44
N THR A 430 8.92 -11.76 -25.41
CA THR A 430 10.34 -11.45 -25.15
C THR A 430 10.65 -10.03 -25.60
N PHE A 431 10.86 -9.13 -24.65
CA PHE A 431 11.31 -7.78 -24.91
C PHE A 431 12.82 -7.71 -25.03
N GLN A 432 13.33 -7.07 -26.08
CA GLN A 432 14.74 -6.75 -26.27
C GLN A 432 14.96 -5.27 -25.92
N VAL A 433 15.38 -5.00 -24.70
CA VAL A 433 15.54 -3.63 -24.19
C VAL A 433 16.96 -3.15 -24.43
N ASN A 434 17.14 -2.08 -25.20
CA ASN A 434 18.43 -1.40 -25.25
C ASN A 434 18.72 -0.74 -23.90
N VAL A 435 19.84 -1.06 -23.28
CA VAL A 435 20.28 -0.50 -21.99
C VAL A 435 21.66 0.16 -22.10
N GLY A 436 22.19 0.29 -23.32
CA GLY A 436 23.47 0.92 -23.61
C GLY A 436 24.68 -0.03 -23.48
N THR A 437 25.73 0.27 -24.24
CA THR A 437 26.93 -0.59 -24.40
C THR A 437 27.82 -0.69 -23.17
N GLY A 438 27.57 0.09 -22.11
CA GLY A 438 28.31 0.04 -20.84
C GLY A 438 27.69 -0.87 -19.76
N VAL A 439 26.46 -1.36 -19.96
CA VAL A 439 25.77 -2.20 -18.96
C VAL A 439 26.04 -3.67 -19.25
N LYS A 440 26.54 -4.41 -18.25
CA LYS A 440 26.85 -5.86 -18.37
C LYS A 440 25.70 -6.75 -17.93
N GLU A 441 24.89 -6.28 -17.00
CA GLU A 441 23.74 -7.00 -16.45
C GLU A 441 22.67 -6.02 -15.95
N VAL A 442 21.43 -6.47 -15.93
CA VAL A 442 20.30 -5.77 -15.30
C VAL A 442 19.61 -6.68 -14.30
N LYS A 443 19.08 -6.10 -13.24
CA LYS A 443 18.23 -6.81 -12.27
C LYS A 443 16.77 -6.63 -12.66
N VAL A 444 16.02 -7.71 -12.76
CA VAL A 444 14.60 -7.71 -13.16
C VAL A 444 13.72 -8.08 -11.97
N ARG A 445 12.85 -7.15 -11.58
CA ARG A 445 11.78 -7.35 -10.58
C ARG A 445 10.43 -7.46 -11.26
N ARG A 446 9.47 -8.16 -10.66
CA ARG A 446 8.17 -8.52 -11.27
C ARG A 446 7.01 -8.14 -10.38
N LEU A 447 6.00 -7.49 -10.96
CA LEU A 447 4.65 -7.36 -10.42
C LEU A 447 3.80 -8.43 -11.07
N ARG A 448 3.43 -9.45 -10.31
CA ARG A 448 2.79 -10.67 -10.83
C ARG A 448 1.67 -11.17 -9.94
N ALA A 449 0.73 -11.85 -10.58
CA ALA A 449 -0.20 -12.77 -9.95
C ALA A 449 -0.29 -14.04 -10.80
N ASP A 450 -0.38 -15.20 -10.17
CA ASP A 450 -0.31 -16.48 -10.88
C ASP A 450 -1.61 -16.77 -11.65
N LYS A 451 -2.77 -16.37 -11.09
CA LYS A 451 -4.09 -16.41 -11.75
C LYS A 451 -4.32 -15.31 -12.80
N GLY A 452 -3.32 -14.48 -13.10
CA GLY A 452 -3.49 -13.34 -14.02
C GLY A 452 -4.60 -12.39 -13.55
N VAL A 453 -5.47 -11.93 -14.44
CA VAL A 453 -6.52 -10.94 -14.10
C VAL A 453 -7.56 -11.43 -13.09
N ALA A 454 -7.71 -12.75 -12.92
CA ALA A 454 -8.61 -13.36 -11.93
C ALA A 454 -8.03 -13.40 -10.50
N ALA A 455 -6.83 -12.86 -10.29
CA ALA A 455 -6.25 -12.68 -8.96
C ALA A 455 -6.90 -11.50 -8.22
N MET A 456 -7.21 -11.70 -6.93
CA MET A 456 -7.96 -10.76 -6.08
C MET A 456 -7.15 -10.19 -4.90
N GLY A 457 -5.86 -10.53 -4.81
CA GLY A 457 -5.05 -10.22 -3.63
C GLY A 457 -5.20 -11.25 -2.51
N TYR A 458 -4.29 -11.19 -1.53
CA TYR A 458 -4.16 -12.19 -0.48
C TYR A 458 -5.41 -12.32 0.40
N ASP A 459 -5.90 -11.18 0.92
CA ASP A 459 -6.98 -11.18 1.90
C ASP A 459 -8.34 -11.54 1.28
N PHE A 460 -8.63 -11.10 0.05
CA PHE A 460 -9.91 -11.40 -0.62
C PHE A 460 -9.95 -12.79 -1.24
N GLY A 461 -8.88 -13.19 -1.95
CA GLY A 461 -8.86 -14.41 -2.76
C GLY A 461 -7.97 -15.54 -2.20
N GLY A 462 -7.32 -15.32 -1.06
CA GLY A 462 -6.39 -16.25 -0.44
C GLY A 462 -5.00 -16.27 -1.10
N PRO A 463 -4.04 -17.05 -0.54
CA PRO A 463 -2.64 -17.06 -0.98
C PRO A 463 -2.44 -17.41 -2.45
N THR A 464 -3.33 -18.22 -3.04
CA THR A 464 -3.27 -18.63 -4.46
C THR A 464 -3.83 -17.58 -5.43
N SER A 465 -4.48 -16.53 -4.91
CA SER A 465 -5.02 -15.40 -5.66
C SER A 465 -4.21 -14.12 -5.43
N ASN A 466 -3.03 -14.24 -4.82
CA ASN A 466 -2.26 -13.09 -4.38
C ASN A 466 -1.54 -12.36 -5.53
N VAL A 467 -1.33 -11.07 -5.32
CA VAL A 467 -0.50 -10.17 -6.13
C VAL A 467 0.79 -9.90 -5.35
N SER A 468 1.94 -9.97 -6.02
CA SER A 468 3.23 -9.63 -5.41
C SER A 468 4.03 -8.67 -6.26
N TRP A 469 4.77 -7.77 -5.59
CA TRP A 469 5.75 -6.88 -6.21
C TRP A 469 7.15 -7.27 -5.73
N ALA A 470 8.01 -7.73 -6.65
CA ALA A 470 9.36 -8.20 -6.35
C ALA A 470 9.40 -9.28 -5.23
N GLY A 471 8.39 -10.16 -5.18
CA GLY A 471 8.22 -11.19 -4.15
C GLY A 471 7.58 -10.71 -2.84
N GLU A 472 7.40 -9.40 -2.68
CA GLU A 472 6.73 -8.77 -1.54
C GLU A 472 5.21 -8.85 -1.68
N GLN A 473 4.54 -9.09 -0.57
CA GLN A 473 3.11 -9.39 -0.44
C GLN A 473 2.57 -8.61 0.76
N TRP A 474 1.33 -8.12 0.69
CA TRP A 474 0.69 -7.37 1.77
C TRP A 474 -0.64 -8.02 2.14
N SER A 475 -0.90 -8.15 3.43
CA SER A 475 -2.12 -8.75 3.97
C SER A 475 -2.41 -8.19 5.35
N HIS A 476 -3.65 -7.81 5.60
CA HIS A 476 -4.12 -7.52 6.95
C HIS A 476 -3.94 -8.77 7.85
N GLY A 477 -4.36 -9.94 7.35
CA GLY A 477 -4.37 -11.19 8.12
C GLY A 477 -3.00 -11.78 8.45
N VAL A 478 -1.93 -11.41 7.74
CA VAL A 478 -0.57 -11.95 7.94
C VAL A 478 0.41 -10.92 8.51
N ASP A 479 0.48 -9.74 7.91
CA ASP A 479 1.50 -8.71 8.22
C ASP A 479 0.90 -7.39 8.73
N PHE A 480 -0.42 -7.32 8.87
CA PHE A 480 -1.16 -6.14 9.27
C PHE A 480 -0.86 -4.91 8.39
N GLY A 481 -0.65 -5.14 7.09
CA GLY A 481 -0.36 -4.11 6.08
C GLY A 481 1.10 -3.68 5.99
N LYS A 482 2.02 -4.29 6.75
CA LYS A 482 3.45 -3.95 6.74
C LYS A 482 4.21 -4.48 5.52
N GLY A 483 3.67 -5.50 4.87
CA GLY A 483 4.33 -6.23 3.81
C GLY A 483 5.27 -7.32 4.34
N HIS A 484 5.39 -8.41 3.59
CA HIS A 484 6.29 -9.53 3.87
C HIS A 484 6.78 -10.19 2.57
N PHE A 485 7.94 -10.85 2.63
CA PHE A 485 8.48 -11.65 1.52
C PHE A 485 8.32 -13.13 1.82
N ARG A 486 7.68 -13.89 0.93
CA ARG A 486 7.57 -15.37 1.08
C ARG A 486 8.94 -16.05 1.13
N SER A 487 9.93 -15.51 0.42
CA SER A 487 11.32 -15.97 0.37
C SER A 487 12.25 -15.24 1.34
N GLY A 488 11.71 -14.40 2.24
CA GLY A 488 12.47 -13.63 3.23
C GLY A 488 13.31 -12.47 2.67
N LYS A 489 13.26 -12.21 1.35
CA LYS A 489 14.03 -11.17 0.67
C LYS A 489 13.38 -10.77 -0.66
N ILE A 490 13.84 -9.65 -1.21
CA ILE A 490 13.47 -9.19 -2.56
C ILE A 490 13.79 -10.27 -3.61
N GLU A 491 12.80 -10.58 -4.43
CA GLU A 491 12.92 -11.47 -5.60
C GLU A 491 13.29 -10.66 -6.84
N GLU A 492 14.53 -10.85 -7.30
CA GLU A 492 15.05 -10.25 -8.53
C GLU A 492 15.86 -11.27 -9.34
N LYS A 493 15.72 -11.22 -10.68
CA LYS A 493 16.48 -12.07 -11.61
C LYS A 493 17.55 -11.23 -12.31
N VAL A 494 18.81 -11.67 -12.25
CA VAL A 494 19.89 -11.09 -13.06
C VAL A 494 19.75 -11.55 -14.51
N VAL A 495 19.77 -10.60 -15.45
CA VAL A 495 19.79 -10.83 -16.89
C VAL A 495 21.08 -10.25 -17.46
N LYS A 496 21.89 -11.11 -18.08
CA LYS A 496 23.11 -10.67 -18.78
C LYS A 496 22.74 -9.86 -20.02
N VAL A 497 23.41 -8.73 -20.20
CA VAL A 497 23.27 -7.86 -21.38
C VAL A 497 24.22 -8.35 -22.46
N LYS A 498 23.74 -8.42 -23.70
CA LYS A 498 24.56 -8.76 -24.89
C LYS A 498 24.45 -7.61 -25.88
N ASN A 499 25.58 -7.07 -26.32
CA ASN A 499 25.65 -5.95 -27.28
C ASN A 499 24.78 -4.74 -26.87
N GLY A 500 24.73 -4.43 -25.58
CA GLY A 500 23.89 -3.37 -25.02
C GLY A 500 22.39 -3.70 -24.91
N VAL A 501 21.96 -4.93 -25.22
CA VAL A 501 20.55 -5.37 -25.16
C VAL A 501 20.31 -6.37 -24.03
N ALA A 502 19.27 -6.12 -23.22
CA ALA A 502 18.74 -7.06 -22.23
C ALA A 502 17.49 -7.77 -22.77
N SER A 503 17.53 -9.09 -22.88
CA SER A 503 16.38 -9.90 -23.29
C SER A 503 15.56 -10.35 -22.09
N VAL A 504 14.34 -9.83 -21.94
CA VAL A 504 13.47 -10.06 -20.78
C VAL A 504 12.14 -10.69 -21.23
N VAL A 505 11.87 -11.89 -20.71
CA VAL A 505 10.59 -12.57 -20.92
C VAL A 505 9.57 -12.07 -19.91
N VAL A 506 8.40 -11.66 -20.40
CA VAL A 506 7.27 -11.15 -19.61
C VAL A 506 6.01 -11.94 -20.00
N PRO A 507 5.46 -12.77 -19.10
CA PRO A 507 4.18 -13.43 -19.30
C PRO A 507 3.04 -12.45 -19.56
N ASP A 508 1.95 -12.93 -20.15
CA ASP A 508 0.71 -12.18 -20.24
C ASP A 508 0.17 -11.80 -18.86
N SER A 509 -0.44 -10.61 -18.77
CA SER A 509 -0.86 -9.99 -17.52
C SER A 509 0.27 -9.97 -16.49
N GLU A 510 1.36 -9.25 -16.79
CA GLU A 510 2.48 -9.06 -15.85
C GLU A 510 3.19 -7.74 -16.15
N ALA A 511 3.74 -7.09 -15.13
CA ALA A 511 4.65 -5.96 -15.30
C ALA A 511 6.02 -6.26 -14.70
N VAL A 512 7.08 -5.74 -15.31
CA VAL A 512 8.45 -5.91 -14.83
C VAL A 512 9.20 -4.58 -14.81
N MET A 513 10.19 -4.49 -13.93
CA MET A 513 11.13 -3.37 -13.89
C MET A 513 12.56 -3.90 -14.02
N LEU A 514 13.27 -3.38 -15.02
CA LEU A 514 14.71 -3.54 -15.17
C LEU A 514 15.39 -2.42 -14.40
N LEU A 515 16.34 -2.76 -13.54
CA LEU A 515 17.24 -1.83 -12.87
C LEU A 515 18.59 -1.88 -13.60
N ALA A 516 18.98 -0.77 -14.20
CA ALA A 516 20.25 -0.65 -14.92
C ALA A 516 21.39 -0.49 -13.90
N ALA A 517 22.15 -1.56 -13.69
CA ALA A 517 23.33 -1.52 -12.83
C ALA A 517 24.47 -0.81 -13.57
N VAL A 518 24.65 0.48 -13.30
CA VAL A 518 25.91 1.15 -13.64
C VAL A 518 26.97 0.60 -12.69
N VAL A 519 27.73 -0.39 -13.17
CA VAL A 519 28.98 -0.80 -12.51
C VAL A 519 29.90 0.41 -12.54
N SER A 520 29.91 1.16 -11.45
CA SER A 520 30.93 2.17 -11.21
C SER A 520 32.23 1.41 -11.03
N ILE A 521 33.00 1.31 -12.11
CA ILE A 521 34.43 1.04 -12.01
C ILE A 521 34.99 2.26 -11.28
N ALA A 522 35.01 2.18 -9.96
CA ALA A 522 35.87 3.02 -9.17
C ALA A 522 37.28 2.75 -9.69
N CYS A 523 37.83 3.69 -10.46
CA CYS A 523 39.26 3.71 -10.70
C CYS A 523 39.91 3.90 -9.32
N CYS A 524 40.26 2.78 -8.68
CA CYS A 524 41.21 2.77 -7.58
C CYS A 524 42.46 3.45 -8.11
N SER A 525 42.59 4.73 -7.77
CA SER A 525 43.76 5.51 -8.11
C SER A 525 44.86 4.95 -7.22
N ILE A 526 45.64 4.01 -7.76
CA ILE A 526 46.84 3.53 -7.09
C ILE A 526 47.77 4.74 -7.00
N LYS A 527 47.68 5.46 -5.89
CA LYS A 527 48.71 6.43 -5.48
C LYS A 527 49.94 5.61 -5.11
N ALA A 528 50.78 5.35 -6.11
CA ALA A 528 52.14 4.90 -5.87
C ALA A 528 52.83 5.97 -5.03
N GLN A 529 53.07 5.65 -3.76
CA GLN A 529 53.67 6.56 -2.80
C GLN A 529 55.18 6.54 -3.01
N ILE A 530 55.68 7.49 -3.80
CA ILE A 530 57.11 7.65 -4.06
C ILE A 530 57.80 8.01 -2.75
N CYS A 531 58.52 7.06 -2.17
CA CYS A 531 59.47 7.32 -1.10
C CYS A 531 60.77 7.85 -1.71
N LEU A 532 61.12 9.10 -1.38
CA LEU A 532 62.43 9.66 -1.66
C LEU A 532 63.41 9.20 -0.57
N SER A 533 64.13 8.11 -0.83
CA SER A 533 65.38 7.78 -0.15
C SER A 533 66.55 8.22 -1.04
N GLY A 534 67.45 9.06 -0.52
CA GLY A 534 68.53 9.65 -1.30
C GLY A 534 69.79 8.79 -1.41
N CYS A 535 70.59 9.13 -2.43
CA CYS A 535 72.06 9.10 -2.47
C CYS A 535 72.85 7.77 -2.43
N CYS A 536 73.61 7.58 -3.52
CA CYS A 536 74.96 7.00 -3.62
C CYS A 536 75.14 5.47 -3.74
N GLY A 537 76.09 5.07 -4.63
CA GLY A 537 76.45 3.68 -4.98
C GLY A 537 75.83 3.25 -6.33
N VAL A 538 76.44 3.45 -7.52
CA VAL A 538 77.73 2.98 -8.10
C VAL A 538 77.68 1.53 -8.64
N ASP A 539 78.08 1.42 -9.91
CA ASP A 539 78.54 0.25 -10.69
C ASP A 539 77.59 -0.83 -11.30
N THR A 540 77.66 -0.88 -12.65
CA THR A 540 77.66 -2.07 -13.54
C THR A 540 76.42 -2.98 -13.63
N ALA A 541 76.07 -3.64 -14.75
CA ALA A 541 76.44 -3.53 -16.18
C ALA A 541 75.42 -4.35 -17.02
N LEU A 542 75.67 -4.46 -18.34
CA LEU A 542 75.10 -5.45 -19.29
C LEU A 542 73.69 -5.23 -19.87
N ASN A 543 73.70 -4.53 -21.02
CA ASN A 543 72.94 -4.83 -22.25
C ASN A 543 73.47 -6.18 -22.86
N PRO A 544 72.99 -6.75 -24.00
CA PRO A 544 71.94 -6.30 -24.91
C PRO A 544 71.04 -7.44 -25.50
N SER A 545 70.36 -7.11 -26.62
CA SER A 545 69.91 -7.96 -27.76
C SER A 545 68.42 -8.38 -27.81
N SER A 546 67.72 -8.33 -28.96
CA SER A 546 68.03 -7.71 -30.27
C SER A 546 66.85 -7.76 -31.29
N ASN A 547 66.68 -6.70 -32.10
CA ASN A 547 66.49 -6.69 -33.59
C ASN A 547 65.27 -7.43 -34.25
N ILE A 548 64.79 -7.16 -35.49
CA ILE A 548 65.00 -6.18 -36.60
C ILE A 548 63.69 -6.21 -37.46
N VAL A 549 63.01 -5.11 -37.85
CA VAL A 549 63.17 -4.15 -38.98
C VAL A 549 62.88 -4.70 -40.41
N GLY A 550 62.02 -3.98 -41.17
CA GLY A 550 61.85 -4.03 -42.65
C GLY A 550 60.38 -4.13 -43.12
N ALA A 551 59.86 -3.45 -44.15
CA ALA A 551 60.39 -2.39 -45.03
C ALA A 551 59.24 -1.56 -45.71
N MET A 552 59.55 -0.40 -46.30
CA MET A 552 58.68 0.41 -47.22
C MET A 552 59.03 0.11 -48.71
N PRO A 553 58.64 0.87 -49.78
CA PRO A 553 57.62 1.93 -50.05
C PRO A 553 56.75 1.54 -51.32
N PRO A 554 56.31 2.37 -52.31
CA PRO A 554 56.07 3.83 -52.47
C PRO A 554 54.74 4.32 -53.17
N LEU A 555 54.32 5.59 -52.93
CA LEU A 555 53.78 6.67 -53.86
C LEU A 555 52.57 6.38 -54.82
N HIS A 556 51.74 7.32 -55.33
CA HIS A 556 51.43 8.78 -55.20
C HIS A 556 50.06 9.05 -55.91
N LYS A 557 49.19 10.04 -55.56
CA LYS A 557 49.19 11.47 -56.00
C LYS A 557 47.96 12.25 -55.43
N LEU A 558 48.19 13.51 -54.99
CA LEU A 558 47.34 14.75 -55.10
C LEU A 558 45.86 14.75 -54.59
N SER A 559 45.30 15.82 -53.98
CA SER A 559 45.67 17.25 -53.88
C SER A 559 45.16 17.99 -52.60
N SER A 560 45.82 19.12 -52.24
CA SER A 560 45.39 20.39 -51.56
C SER A 560 44.14 20.47 -50.65
N ARG A 561 44.07 21.30 -49.58
CA ARG A 561 44.95 22.32 -48.92
C ARG A 561 44.44 22.47 -47.45
N TRP A 562 45.28 22.38 -46.40
CA TRP A 562 45.79 23.49 -45.54
C TRP A 562 44.70 24.48 -45.01
N LEU A 563 44.58 24.96 -43.76
CA LEU A 563 45.32 24.97 -42.47
C LEU A 563 44.29 25.29 -41.33
N GLN A 564 44.52 25.39 -40.01
CA GLN A 564 45.72 25.37 -39.14
C GLN A 564 45.40 24.66 -37.76
N LYS A 565 45.97 25.14 -36.65
CA LYS A 565 45.93 24.74 -35.21
C LYS A 565 46.71 25.84 -34.42
N PRO A 566 46.95 25.79 -33.08
CA PRO A 566 46.23 25.21 -31.93
C PRO A 566 46.24 26.10 -30.63
N ALA A 567 45.67 25.59 -29.51
CA ALA A 567 46.19 25.65 -28.10
C ALA A 567 46.34 27.01 -27.34
N LEU A 568 46.41 27.10 -25.99
CA LEU A 568 46.02 26.28 -24.81
C LEU A 568 46.16 27.13 -23.51
N TYR A 569 45.36 26.85 -22.45
CA TYR A 569 45.60 27.19 -21.01
C TYR A 569 45.77 28.70 -20.60
N TYR A 570 45.84 29.17 -19.33
CA TYR A 570 45.86 28.60 -17.95
C TYR A 570 45.10 29.58 -16.97
N LEU A 571 44.30 29.07 -16.02
CA LEU A 571 43.99 29.55 -14.63
C LEU A 571 44.14 31.04 -14.16
N SER A 572 43.14 31.56 -13.42
CA SER A 572 43.15 31.72 -11.93
C SER A 572 42.50 32.99 -11.31
N LYS A 573 42.09 32.81 -10.04
CA LYS A 573 41.98 33.77 -8.92
C LYS A 573 40.81 34.77 -8.83
N ALA A 574 40.63 35.25 -7.60
CA ALA A 574 39.48 35.97 -7.05
C ALA A 574 39.92 37.26 -6.32
N MET A 575 38.96 37.98 -5.73
CA MET A 575 39.05 39.32 -5.10
C MET A 575 39.03 40.46 -6.14
N THR A 576 38.46 41.66 -5.89
CA THR A 576 38.30 42.39 -4.60
C THR A 576 37.08 43.36 -4.62
N LYS A 577 36.74 43.96 -3.45
CA LYS A 577 35.75 45.06 -3.28
C LYS A 577 36.26 46.42 -3.81
N GLY A 578 35.32 47.34 -4.10
CA GLY A 578 35.56 48.79 -4.34
C GLY A 578 34.38 49.41 -5.11
N ASN A 579 33.34 50.03 -4.54
CA ASN A 579 33.20 51.28 -3.75
C ASN A 579 33.26 52.59 -4.59
N GLY A 580 32.14 53.35 -4.59
CA GLY A 580 32.01 54.74 -5.09
C GLY A 580 31.71 54.92 -6.59
N ARG A 581 31.12 56.03 -7.05
CA ARG A 581 30.24 57.04 -6.41
C ARG A 581 29.69 57.99 -7.50
N ASP A 582 28.69 58.81 -7.14
CA ASP A 582 28.29 60.10 -7.75
C ASP A 582 27.68 60.06 -9.18
N GLU A 583 26.40 60.43 -9.36
CA GLU A 583 25.87 61.76 -9.78
C GLU A 583 25.54 61.76 -11.32
N LEU A 584 24.58 62.49 -11.91
CA LEU A 584 23.67 63.58 -11.48
C LEU A 584 22.43 63.70 -12.43
N HIS A 585 21.27 64.16 -11.93
CA HIS A 585 20.24 65.00 -12.65
C HIS A 585 19.41 64.44 -13.86
N VAL A 586 18.18 64.92 -14.23
CA VAL A 586 17.28 66.00 -13.73
C VAL A 586 15.77 65.74 -14.07
N GLY A 587 14.85 66.17 -13.18
CA GLY A 587 13.49 66.69 -13.48
C GLY A 587 12.35 65.72 -13.87
N LYS A 588 11.05 65.95 -13.58
CA LYS A 588 10.27 66.97 -12.81
C LYS A 588 9.05 66.22 -12.20
N ALA A 589 8.67 66.37 -10.92
CA ALA A 589 7.85 67.47 -10.32
C ALA A 589 6.49 67.66 -11.04
N ARG A 590 5.27 67.65 -10.45
CA ARG A 590 4.69 67.97 -9.10
C ARG A 590 3.42 67.07 -8.86
N LYS A 591 2.59 67.09 -7.78
CA LYS A 591 2.45 67.88 -6.53
C LYS A 591 1.70 67.09 -5.42
N GLU A 592 1.89 67.50 -4.15
CA GLU A 592 0.99 67.64 -2.97
C GLU A 592 -0.39 66.92 -2.87
N THR A 593 -0.84 66.42 -1.71
CA THR A 593 -1.05 67.19 -0.43
C THR A 593 -0.93 66.36 0.87
N HIS A 594 -0.81 67.05 2.01
CA HIS A 594 -0.51 66.52 3.36
C HIS A 594 -1.72 66.08 4.21
N LYS A 595 -1.45 65.24 5.24
CA LYS A 595 -1.77 65.59 6.65
C LYS A 595 -0.76 64.98 7.64
N ARG A 596 -0.50 65.68 8.75
CA ARG A 596 0.56 65.40 9.74
C ARG A 596 -0.02 64.79 11.04
N VAL A 597 0.73 63.81 11.57
CA VAL A 597 1.26 63.72 12.96
C VAL A 597 0.32 63.82 14.16
N THR A 598 0.34 62.78 14.99
CA THR A 598 0.77 62.86 16.41
C THR A 598 1.67 61.65 16.73
N ASN A 599 2.76 61.89 17.48
CA ASN A 599 3.58 60.86 18.14
C ASN A 599 3.29 60.92 19.64
N GLU A 600 3.50 59.82 20.37
CA GLU A 600 4.05 59.74 21.74
C GLU A 600 4.44 58.25 22.03
N PRO A 601 5.34 57.95 22.99
CA PRO A 601 6.15 56.73 22.95
C PRO A 601 6.06 55.80 24.20
N LEU A 602 6.93 54.77 24.26
CA LEU A 602 7.24 53.89 25.41
C LEU A 602 6.12 52.88 25.79
N GLN A 603 6.37 51.62 26.17
CA GLN A 603 7.54 51.06 26.87
C GLN A 603 7.59 49.52 26.73
N VAL A 604 8.78 48.93 26.86
CA VAL A 604 8.97 47.46 26.92
C VAL A 604 8.73 46.98 28.36
N ILE A 605 7.85 45.99 28.56
CA ILE A 605 7.74 45.25 29.82
C ILE A 605 7.89 43.75 29.55
N ILE A 606 9.02 43.20 29.98
CA ILE A 606 9.22 41.76 30.12
C ILE A 606 8.68 41.37 31.50
N LYS A 607 7.73 40.43 31.56
CA LYS A 607 7.40 39.72 32.81
C LYS A 607 7.52 38.22 32.63
N ARG A 608 8.32 37.60 33.51
CA ARG A 608 8.37 36.15 33.72
C ARG A 608 7.10 35.72 34.48
N PRO A 609 6.59 34.49 34.30
CA PRO A 609 5.64 33.91 35.24
C PRO A 609 6.36 33.45 36.50
N GLU A 610 5.83 33.80 37.68
CA GLU A 610 6.25 33.21 38.95
C GLU A 610 5.42 31.95 39.25
N HIS A 611 6.03 31.00 39.96
CA HIS A 611 5.35 29.82 40.48
C HIS A 611 4.59 30.15 41.76
N THR A 612 3.32 29.76 41.87
CA THR A 612 2.67 29.51 43.16
C THR A 612 1.89 28.19 43.14
N ASN A 613 2.32 27.25 43.96
CA ASN A 613 1.53 26.09 44.36
C ASN A 613 0.48 26.53 45.39
N THR A 614 -0.76 26.08 45.24
CA THR A 614 -1.63 25.81 46.39
C THR A 614 -2.65 24.74 46.03
N ALA A 615 -2.63 23.63 46.76
CA ALA A 615 -3.66 22.60 46.72
C ALA A 615 -4.59 22.76 47.92
N LEU A 616 -5.91 22.58 47.73
CA LEU A 616 -6.86 22.35 48.83
C LEU A 616 -7.89 21.30 48.41
N ARG A 617 -8.34 20.52 49.40
CA ARG A 617 -9.14 19.28 49.25
C ARG A 617 -10.65 19.56 49.23
N PRO A 618 -11.48 18.62 48.71
CA PRO A 618 -12.93 18.80 48.60
C PRO A 618 -13.67 18.49 49.91
N THR A 619 -14.84 19.12 50.09
CA THR A 619 -15.81 18.78 51.14
C THR A 619 -17.17 18.45 50.55
N THR A 620 -17.72 17.31 50.98
CA THR A 620 -19.05 16.79 50.66
C THR A 620 -20.13 17.32 51.59
N THR A 621 -21.32 17.67 51.06
CA THR A 621 -22.59 17.63 51.83
C THR A 621 -23.75 17.23 50.91
N SER A 622 -24.70 16.44 51.42
CA SER A 622 -25.85 15.86 50.70
C SER A 622 -27.18 16.02 51.45
N ILE A 623 -28.29 16.31 50.73
CA ILE A 623 -29.75 16.14 51.06
C ILE A 623 -30.54 16.37 49.74
N ARG A 624 -31.55 15.62 49.24
CA ARG A 624 -32.09 14.25 49.47
C ARG A 624 -33.40 14.02 50.25
N GLU A 625 -34.52 14.64 49.85
CA GLU A 625 -35.92 14.16 50.09
C GLU A 625 -36.87 14.72 49.00
N PHE A 626 -38.02 14.16 48.57
CA PHE A 626 -38.60 12.80 48.44
C PHE A 626 -40.04 12.94 47.85
N ILE A 627 -40.68 11.80 47.47
CA ILE A 627 -42.13 11.57 47.17
C ILE A 627 -42.63 12.03 45.78
N THR A 628 -43.42 11.31 44.95
CA THR A 628 -43.76 9.85 44.79
C THR A 628 -44.40 9.54 43.41
N ASN A 629 -44.24 8.28 42.94
CA ASN A 629 -45.16 7.45 42.10
C ASN A 629 -45.53 7.86 40.64
N GLY A 630 -45.69 6.92 39.70
CA GLY A 630 -45.61 5.44 39.80
C GLY A 630 -45.68 4.68 38.46
N TYR A 631 -45.48 3.35 38.50
CA TYR A 631 -45.43 2.43 37.35
C TYR A 631 -46.68 1.55 37.23
N ARG A 632 -47.01 1.11 36.00
CA ARG A 632 -47.70 -0.18 35.75
C ARG A 632 -47.18 -0.87 34.47
N TYR A 633 -47.16 -2.20 34.51
CA TYR A 633 -46.84 -3.12 33.42
C TYR A 633 -48.12 -3.79 32.88
N THR A 634 -48.14 -4.13 31.59
CA THR A 634 -48.96 -5.27 31.09
C THR A 634 -48.30 -5.95 29.88
N ARG A 635 -48.68 -7.20 29.64
CA ARG A 635 -48.08 -8.20 28.72
C ARG A 635 -49.22 -8.89 27.96
N VAL A 636 -48.99 -9.41 26.74
CA VAL A 636 -49.52 -10.68 26.14
C VAL A 636 -49.34 -10.70 24.60
N GLN A 637 -49.36 -11.90 24.01
CA GLN A 637 -49.03 -12.27 22.61
C GLN A 637 -50.17 -11.98 21.60
N PRO A 638 -50.01 -12.32 20.30
CA PRO A 638 -50.56 -13.62 19.82
C PRO A 638 -49.65 -14.41 18.84
N ALA A 639 -50.18 -15.50 18.25
CA ALA A 639 -49.45 -16.66 17.72
C ALA A 639 -49.55 -16.90 16.18
N MET A 640 -48.96 -18.01 15.72
CA MET A 640 -48.86 -18.50 14.33
C MET A 640 -50.19 -18.86 13.64
N ILE A 641 -50.25 -18.72 12.30
CA ILE A 641 -51.00 -19.60 11.37
C ILE A 641 -50.16 -19.83 10.09
N LEU A 642 -50.19 -21.06 9.54
CA LEU A 642 -49.58 -21.50 8.27
C LEU A 642 -50.63 -21.63 7.15
N PRO A 643 -50.22 -21.79 5.87
CA PRO A 643 -50.68 -22.96 5.12
C PRO A 643 -49.59 -23.70 4.29
N ARG A 644 -49.97 -24.87 3.75
CA ARG A 644 -49.12 -25.93 3.17
C ARG A 644 -49.06 -25.97 1.63
N GLY A 645 -48.06 -26.70 1.10
CA GLY A 645 -48.13 -27.47 -0.17
C GLY A 645 -46.98 -27.17 -1.14
N GLN A 646 -46.37 -28.11 -1.89
CA GLN A 646 -46.47 -29.58 -1.99
C GLN A 646 -45.11 -30.16 -2.48
N HIS A 647 -44.85 -31.45 -2.22
CA HIS A 647 -43.83 -32.29 -2.92
C HIS A 647 -44.57 -33.34 -3.76
N PRO A 648 -44.00 -33.81 -4.89
CA PRO A 648 -43.20 -35.06 -4.92
C PRO A 648 -41.97 -34.92 -5.88
N SER A 649 -41.11 -35.90 -6.19
CA SER A 649 -40.96 -37.35 -5.91
C SER A 649 -39.46 -37.74 -5.90
N ALA A 650 -39.13 -38.99 -5.55
CA ALA A 650 -37.77 -39.56 -5.55
C ALA A 650 -37.64 -40.79 -6.48
N GLU A 651 -36.53 -41.54 -6.33
CA GLU A 651 -36.10 -42.78 -7.03
C GLU A 651 -35.35 -42.58 -8.38
N GLY A 652 -34.23 -43.28 -8.67
CA GLY A 652 -33.40 -44.20 -7.86
C GLY A 652 -32.26 -44.85 -8.70
N GLY A 653 -31.32 -45.59 -8.08
CA GLY A 653 -30.51 -46.61 -8.78
C GLY A 653 -28.97 -46.58 -8.68
N ASN A 654 -28.44 -47.49 -7.84
CA ASN A 654 -27.20 -48.30 -7.97
C ASN A 654 -25.77 -47.69 -7.92
N SER A 655 -24.91 -48.40 -7.16
CA SER A 655 -23.44 -48.35 -7.14
C SER A 655 -22.89 -49.65 -7.77
N PRO A 656 -21.65 -49.70 -8.32
CA PRO A 656 -20.47 -49.97 -7.49
C PRO A 656 -19.19 -49.17 -7.83
N TYR A 657 -18.33 -49.01 -6.81
CA TYR A 657 -16.92 -48.52 -6.83
C TYR A 657 -15.92 -49.67 -7.19
N PRO A 658 -14.57 -49.49 -7.25
CA PRO A 658 -13.71 -48.36 -6.82
C PRO A 658 -12.73 -47.85 -7.92
N GLU A 659 -11.74 -46.96 -7.72
CA GLU A 659 -11.24 -46.18 -6.56
C GLU A 659 -11.28 -44.65 -6.91
N SER A 660 -10.58 -43.66 -6.29
CA SER A 660 -9.65 -43.54 -5.15
C SER A 660 -9.75 -42.12 -4.54
N GLY A 661 -9.55 -41.96 -3.23
CA GLY A 661 -8.92 -40.72 -2.70
C GLY A 661 -9.72 -39.64 -1.96
N GLU A 662 -10.81 -39.91 -1.21
CA GLU A 662 -11.38 -38.94 -0.25
C GLU A 662 -11.51 -39.48 1.19
N CYS A 663 -11.57 -38.57 2.18
CA CYS A 663 -11.61 -38.91 3.60
C CYS A 663 -13.03 -39.36 4.03
N PRO A 664 -13.18 -40.39 4.88
CA PRO A 664 -14.49 -40.83 5.34
C PRO A 664 -15.14 -39.80 6.28
N THR A 665 -16.42 -39.54 6.03
CA THR A 665 -17.24 -38.60 6.79
C THR A 665 -17.66 -39.20 8.14
N GLY A 666 -17.09 -38.67 9.22
CA GLY A 666 -17.77 -38.68 10.52
C GLY A 666 -19.06 -37.83 10.46
N PRO A 667 -19.96 -37.95 11.46
CA PRO A 667 -21.18 -37.14 11.49
C PRO A 667 -20.83 -35.64 11.42
N PRO A 668 -21.63 -34.83 10.69
CA PRO A 668 -21.30 -33.43 10.45
C PRO A 668 -21.15 -32.67 11.76
N LEU A 669 -20.07 -31.88 11.86
CA LEU A 669 -19.89 -30.94 12.96
C LEU A 669 -21.02 -29.90 12.93
N PRO A 670 -21.59 -29.50 14.08
CA PRO A 670 -22.58 -28.43 14.11
C PRO A 670 -21.94 -27.13 13.63
N ASP A 671 -22.65 -26.37 12.79
CA ASP A 671 -22.15 -25.13 12.17
C ASP A 671 -21.57 -24.16 13.22
N LEU A 672 -20.25 -24.00 13.18
CA LEU A 672 -19.51 -23.02 13.97
C LEU A 672 -19.17 -21.83 13.07
N ASN A 673 -20.05 -20.82 13.14
CA ASN A 673 -19.84 -19.52 12.51
C ASN A 673 -18.46 -18.94 12.94
N PRO A 674 -17.66 -18.37 12.01
CA PRO A 674 -16.33 -17.84 12.28
C PRO A 674 -16.24 -16.75 13.36
N ALA A 675 -17.35 -16.19 13.84
CA ALA A 675 -17.40 -15.24 14.96
C ALA A 675 -17.61 -15.88 16.36
N THR A 676 -17.49 -17.21 16.51
CA THR A 676 -17.76 -17.90 17.79
C THR A 676 -16.62 -17.70 18.80
N THR A 677 -16.92 -17.21 20.01
CA THR A 677 -15.90 -17.05 21.07
C THR A 677 -15.34 -18.40 21.53
N LEU A 678 -14.11 -18.44 22.06
CA LEU A 678 -13.49 -19.68 22.56
C LEU A 678 -14.41 -20.41 23.55
N ARG A 679 -15.06 -19.68 24.48
CA ARG A 679 -15.99 -20.23 25.46
C ARG A 679 -17.27 -20.82 24.86
N ASP A 680 -17.70 -20.32 23.70
CA ASP A 680 -18.89 -20.83 23.02
C ASP A 680 -18.55 -22.02 22.10
N ALA A 681 -17.33 -22.05 21.55
CA ALA A 681 -16.79 -23.23 20.86
C ALA A 681 -16.57 -24.38 21.85
N GLU A 682 -15.95 -24.12 23.02
CA GLU A 682 -15.82 -25.03 24.15
C GLU A 682 -17.16 -25.65 24.56
N ARG A 683 -18.16 -24.79 24.82
CA ARG A 683 -19.51 -25.19 25.23
C ARG A 683 -20.21 -26.07 24.18
N LYS A 684 -20.05 -25.76 22.89
CA LYS A 684 -20.62 -26.56 21.78
C LYS A 684 -19.86 -27.87 21.52
N ALA A 685 -18.59 -27.94 21.89
CA ALA A 685 -17.74 -29.14 21.74
C ALA A 685 -17.74 -30.06 22.98
N GLY A 686 -18.41 -29.67 24.07
CA GLY A 686 -18.48 -30.47 25.30
C GLY A 686 -17.20 -30.46 26.13
N VAL A 687 -16.32 -29.48 25.96
CA VAL A 687 -15.01 -29.37 26.62
C VAL A 687 -14.83 -28.02 27.32
N ARG A 688 -13.96 -27.97 28.33
CA ARG A 688 -13.49 -26.73 28.98
C ARG A 688 -11.97 -26.77 29.04
N ALA A 689 -11.28 -25.77 28.50
CA ALA A 689 -9.85 -25.59 28.75
C ALA A 689 -9.63 -24.78 30.04
N GLN A 690 -8.57 -25.11 30.77
CA GLN A 690 -8.13 -24.33 31.92
C GLN A 690 -6.89 -23.51 31.53
N LEU A 691 -7.07 -22.20 31.29
CA LEU A 691 -5.92 -21.30 31.10
C LEU A 691 -5.27 -21.01 32.46
N MET A 692 -4.03 -21.45 32.63
CA MET A 692 -3.12 -21.00 33.68
C MET A 692 -2.19 -19.94 33.08
N ARG A 693 -2.19 -18.71 33.60
CA ARG A 693 -1.31 -17.63 33.12
C ARG A 693 -0.21 -17.32 34.15
N PRO A 694 1.07 -17.33 33.78
CA PRO A 694 2.10 -16.49 34.40
C PRO A 694 2.04 -15.07 33.82
N PRO A 695 2.47 -14.00 34.53
CA PRO A 695 2.21 -12.63 34.08
C PRO A 695 3.04 -12.13 32.87
N ASN A 696 4.24 -12.67 32.62
CA ASN A 696 5.30 -11.93 31.90
C ASN A 696 5.98 -12.65 30.71
N GLU A 697 5.40 -13.71 30.14
CA GLU A 697 5.96 -14.36 28.93
C GLU A 697 4.92 -14.53 27.81
N HIS A 698 5.34 -14.36 26.55
CA HIS A 698 4.50 -14.42 25.35
C HIS A 698 4.16 -15.86 24.90
N LYS A 699 4.16 -16.84 25.81
CA LYS A 699 3.79 -18.25 25.56
C LYS A 699 2.57 -18.62 26.41
N ILE A 700 1.72 -19.50 25.90
CA ILE A 700 0.74 -20.23 26.71
C ILE A 700 1.13 -21.71 26.70
N GLU A 701 1.28 -22.25 27.91
CA GLU A 701 1.42 -23.68 28.20
C GLU A 701 0.11 -24.07 28.94
N VAL A 702 -0.52 -25.24 28.79
CA VAL A 702 -0.15 -26.55 28.23
C VAL A 702 -1.42 -27.18 27.61
N CYS A 703 -1.29 -27.97 26.54
CA CYS A 703 -2.25 -29.04 26.24
C CYS A 703 -1.65 -30.41 26.58
N TRP A 704 -2.28 -31.16 27.49
CA TRP A 704 -1.91 -32.56 27.76
C TRP A 704 -2.42 -33.44 26.62
N VAL A 705 -1.49 -34.14 25.94
CA VAL A 705 -1.78 -34.96 24.77
C VAL A 705 -1.29 -36.39 25.02
N SER A 706 -2.25 -37.32 25.14
CA SER A 706 -1.97 -38.76 25.23
C SER A 706 -2.03 -39.39 23.85
N SER A 707 -0.96 -40.09 23.43
CA SER A 707 -0.86 -40.74 22.12
C SER A 707 -0.17 -42.10 22.24
N ARG A 708 -0.44 -43.02 21.29
CA ARG A 708 0.25 -44.31 21.23
C ARG A 708 1.73 -44.10 20.89
N THR A 709 2.61 -44.81 21.58
CA THR A 709 4.07 -44.63 21.65
C THR A 709 4.78 -44.46 20.29
N SER A 710 4.24 -45.03 19.22
CA SER A 710 4.79 -44.97 17.86
C SER A 710 4.57 -43.64 17.11
N HIS A 711 3.73 -42.72 17.60
CA HIS A 711 3.25 -41.58 16.80
C HIS A 711 3.83 -40.20 17.14
N GLY A 712 4.54 -40.03 18.26
CA GLY A 712 4.99 -38.70 18.73
C GLY A 712 5.84 -37.92 17.71
N ARG A 713 6.84 -38.58 17.11
CA ARG A 713 7.71 -37.95 16.08
C ARG A 713 6.97 -37.67 14.76
N SER A 714 6.05 -38.55 14.36
CA SER A 714 5.22 -38.35 13.16
C SER A 714 4.22 -37.21 13.33
N LEU A 715 3.66 -37.05 14.53
CA LEU A 715 2.77 -35.95 14.90
C LEU A 715 3.49 -34.60 14.84
N GLN A 716 4.70 -34.51 15.39
CA GLN A 716 5.52 -33.29 15.32
C GLN A 716 5.83 -32.88 13.88
N ALA A 717 6.24 -33.85 13.04
CA ALA A 717 6.51 -33.61 11.62
C ALA A 717 5.25 -33.20 10.83
N GLU A 718 4.09 -33.85 11.05
CA GLU A 718 2.84 -33.50 10.35
C GLU A 718 2.29 -32.12 10.79
N LEU A 719 2.44 -31.75 12.06
CA LEU A 719 2.08 -30.42 12.57
C LEU A 719 2.95 -29.31 11.95
N GLN A 720 4.28 -29.49 11.94
CA GLN A 720 5.19 -28.52 11.32
C GLN A 720 4.96 -28.39 9.81
N ALA A 721 4.73 -29.50 9.10
CA ALA A 721 4.54 -29.50 7.65
C ALA A 721 3.19 -28.91 7.21
N ARG A 722 2.10 -29.09 7.98
CA ARG A 722 0.75 -28.63 7.60
C ARG A 722 0.36 -27.26 8.13
N LEU A 723 0.87 -26.84 9.29
CA LEU A 723 0.48 -25.59 9.94
C LEU A 723 1.43 -24.42 9.65
N LEU A 724 2.54 -24.65 8.93
CA LEU A 724 3.58 -23.65 8.62
C LEU A 724 4.09 -22.90 9.88
N CYS A 725 4.04 -23.55 11.04
CA CYS A 725 4.44 -22.97 12.33
C CYS A 725 5.87 -23.41 12.69
N PRO A 726 6.91 -22.58 12.48
CA PRO A 726 8.31 -22.95 12.73
C PRO A 726 8.69 -23.05 14.23
N SER A 727 7.74 -22.85 15.14
CA SER A 727 7.97 -22.74 16.59
C SER A 727 7.08 -23.67 17.45
N VAL A 728 6.58 -24.77 16.86
CA VAL A 728 5.91 -25.84 17.62
C VAL A 728 6.96 -26.74 18.26
N GLU A 729 7.02 -26.72 19.60
CA GLU A 729 7.85 -27.61 20.42
C GLU A 729 6.99 -28.70 21.06
N VAL A 730 7.43 -29.95 20.93
CA VAL A 730 6.88 -31.11 21.64
C VAL A 730 7.95 -31.56 22.63
N LEU A 731 7.66 -31.47 23.92
CA LEU A 731 8.63 -31.79 24.98
C LEU A 731 8.27 -33.11 25.67
N ASP A 732 9.29 -33.88 26.05
CA ASP A 732 9.13 -34.94 27.04
C ASP A 732 8.84 -34.28 28.41
N PRO A 733 7.82 -34.72 29.16
CA PRO A 733 7.53 -34.18 30.49
C PRO A 733 8.72 -34.19 31.46
N ARG A 734 9.72 -35.07 31.25
CA ARG A 734 10.93 -35.18 32.07
C ARG A 734 11.94 -34.06 31.82
N ASP A 735 11.93 -33.44 30.64
CA ASP A 735 12.90 -32.41 30.26
C ASP A 735 12.47 -30.98 30.68
N ALA A 736 11.23 -30.81 31.16
CA ALA A 736 10.61 -29.50 31.42
C ALA A 736 11.13 -28.76 32.67
N GLY A 737 12.06 -29.34 33.45
CA GLY A 737 12.84 -28.66 34.50
C GLY A 737 12.08 -28.06 35.71
N ARG A 738 10.74 -28.15 35.76
CA ARG A 738 9.90 -27.63 36.85
C ARG A 738 8.82 -28.66 37.25
N PRO A 739 8.42 -28.72 38.54
CA PRO A 739 7.51 -29.76 39.02
C PRO A 739 6.05 -29.47 38.66
N ILE A 740 5.62 -29.86 37.44
CA ILE A 740 4.22 -29.82 37.01
C ILE A 740 3.58 -31.18 37.29
N MET A 741 3.19 -31.40 38.56
CA MET A 741 2.70 -32.67 39.14
C MET A 741 3.68 -33.85 39.05
N ARG A 742 3.88 -34.57 40.16
CA ARG A 742 4.51 -35.90 40.09
C ARG A 742 3.59 -36.85 39.32
N LEU A 743 4.13 -37.56 38.32
CA LEU A 743 3.50 -38.76 37.79
C LEU A 743 3.11 -39.67 38.96
N ILE A 744 1.86 -40.13 38.99
CA ILE A 744 1.51 -41.36 39.70
C ILE A 744 1.87 -42.49 38.70
N PRO A 745 2.80 -43.41 39.03
CA PRO A 745 3.06 -44.58 38.21
C PRO A 745 1.88 -45.54 38.33
N GLY A 746 0.87 -45.31 37.50
CA GLY A 746 -0.35 -46.10 37.42
C GLY A 746 -0.48 -46.68 36.02
N ALA A 747 0.32 -47.70 35.71
CA ALA A 747 -0.04 -48.59 34.63
C ALA A 747 -1.35 -49.28 35.04
N VAL A 748 -2.46 -48.84 34.46
CA VAL A 748 -3.66 -49.67 34.34
C VAL A 748 -3.56 -50.28 32.94
N PRO A 749 -3.14 -51.54 32.81
CA PRO A 749 -3.38 -52.27 31.58
C PRO A 749 -4.88 -52.31 31.39
N ASP A 750 -5.37 -51.88 30.23
CA ASP A 750 -6.68 -52.31 29.77
C ASP A 750 -6.57 -53.84 29.62
N SER A 751 -7.31 -54.62 30.42
CA SER A 751 -6.94 -56.01 30.68
C SER A 751 -6.95 -56.93 29.45
N ASP A 752 -7.59 -56.47 28.37
CA ASP A 752 -7.69 -57.18 27.09
C ASP A 752 -6.84 -56.57 25.95
N THR A 753 -6.12 -55.46 26.17
CA THR A 753 -5.19 -54.91 25.16
C THR A 753 -3.83 -54.52 25.74
N ARG A 754 -2.74 -55.13 25.21
CA ARG A 754 -1.34 -54.82 25.60
C ARG A 754 -0.86 -53.48 25.02
N GLU A 755 -1.63 -52.41 25.17
CA GLU A 755 -1.33 -51.10 24.59
C GLU A 755 -0.63 -50.16 25.57
N THR A 756 0.59 -49.73 25.21
CA THR A 756 1.31 -48.68 25.94
C THR A 756 0.93 -47.30 25.43
N TRP A 757 0.65 -46.38 26.36
CA TRP A 757 0.33 -44.98 26.09
C TRP A 757 1.48 -44.08 26.52
N SER A 758 1.71 -43.00 25.76
CA SER A 758 2.71 -41.97 26.07
C SER A 758 2.03 -40.60 26.19
N HIS A 759 2.50 -39.80 27.15
CA HIS A 759 1.97 -38.45 27.41
C HIS A 759 3.00 -37.40 26.97
N PHE A 760 2.55 -36.39 26.24
CA PHE A 760 3.39 -35.33 25.68
C PHE A 760 2.87 -33.95 26.09
N LEU A 761 3.80 -33.00 26.22
CA LEU A 761 3.52 -31.59 26.44
C LEU A 761 3.58 -30.85 25.08
N ILE A 762 2.53 -30.10 24.73
CA ILE A 762 2.54 -29.23 23.54
C ILE A 762 2.40 -27.76 23.97
N SER A 763 3.34 -26.94 23.50
CA SER A 763 3.39 -25.48 23.71
C SER A 763 3.17 -24.75 22.38
N LEU A 764 2.41 -23.65 22.38
CA LEU A 764 2.03 -22.88 21.18
C LEU A 764 2.16 -21.38 21.41
N SER A 765 2.61 -20.66 20.38
CA SER A 765 2.75 -19.19 20.39
C SER A 765 1.45 -18.49 19.95
N PHE A 766 1.04 -17.44 20.68
CA PHE A 766 -0.31 -16.87 20.58
C PHE A 766 -0.49 -15.83 19.45
N ARG A 767 0.07 -16.06 18.25
CA ARG A 767 -0.13 -15.14 17.11
C ARG A 767 -1.30 -15.49 16.18
N ASP A 768 -1.75 -16.74 16.17
CA ASP A 768 -2.77 -17.19 15.20
C ASP A 768 -4.03 -17.71 15.88
N ALA A 769 -5.03 -16.82 16.03
CA ALA A 769 -6.38 -17.18 16.49
C ALA A 769 -7.10 -18.20 15.55
N TYR A 770 -6.53 -18.45 14.37
CA TYR A 770 -7.04 -19.37 13.34
C TYR A 770 -6.57 -20.82 13.51
N LEU A 771 -5.61 -21.12 14.39
CA LEU A 771 -5.04 -22.48 14.52
C LEU A 771 -5.99 -23.53 15.14
N THR A 772 -7.01 -23.11 15.90
CA THR A 772 -7.86 -24.02 16.69
C THR A 772 -8.61 -25.06 15.86
N GLN A 773 -9.25 -24.69 14.75
CA GLN A 773 -10.05 -25.64 13.95
C GLN A 773 -9.19 -26.72 13.27
N CYS A 774 -8.07 -26.34 12.65
CA CYS A 774 -7.15 -27.32 12.04
C CYS A 774 -6.48 -28.21 13.10
N MET A 775 -6.06 -27.63 14.24
CA MET A 775 -5.47 -28.38 15.34
C MET A 775 -6.43 -29.44 15.89
N PHE A 776 -7.68 -29.09 16.21
CA PHE A 776 -8.64 -30.07 16.75
C PHE A 776 -8.99 -31.17 15.74
N SER A 777 -9.05 -30.87 14.45
CA SER A 777 -9.26 -31.89 13.41
C SER A 777 -8.10 -32.89 13.31
N LEU A 778 -6.85 -32.40 13.34
CA LEU A 778 -5.63 -33.23 13.37
C LEU A 778 -5.54 -34.08 14.64
N LEU A 779 -5.82 -33.52 15.82
CA LEU A 779 -5.80 -34.27 17.08
C LEU A 779 -6.85 -35.39 17.13
N ARG A 780 -8.02 -35.17 16.51
CA ARG A 780 -9.10 -36.17 16.40
C ARG A 780 -8.70 -37.34 15.49
N LYS A 781 -8.05 -37.05 14.35
CA LYS A 781 -7.50 -38.06 13.41
C LYS A 781 -6.51 -39.02 14.09
N TRP A 782 -5.73 -38.53 15.06
CA TRP A 782 -4.74 -39.33 15.79
C TRP A 782 -5.25 -39.95 17.11
N HIS A 783 -6.58 -39.94 17.34
CA HIS A 783 -7.23 -40.51 18.53
C HIS A 783 -6.69 -39.99 19.89
N VAL A 784 -6.23 -38.74 19.94
CA VAL A 784 -5.74 -38.13 21.17
C VAL A 784 -6.90 -37.94 22.16
N ARG A 785 -6.80 -38.55 23.35
CA ARG A 785 -7.75 -38.35 24.46
C ARG A 785 -7.25 -37.25 25.40
N PHE A 786 -8.14 -36.32 25.74
CA PHE A 786 -7.95 -35.38 26.85
C PHE A 786 -8.44 -36.01 28.17
N SER A 787 -7.88 -35.56 29.29
CA SER A 787 -8.43 -35.83 30.62
C SER A 787 -8.39 -34.54 31.43
N CYS A 788 -9.54 -34.14 31.99
CA CYS A 788 -9.67 -32.97 32.83
C CYS A 788 -9.85 -33.38 34.29
N VAL A 789 -9.15 -32.71 35.20
CA VAL A 789 -9.39 -32.77 36.65
C VAL A 789 -10.12 -31.50 37.05
N THR A 790 -11.33 -31.62 37.58
CA THR A 790 -12.10 -30.47 38.09
C THR A 790 -11.70 -30.15 39.53
N LEU A 791 -11.07 -28.99 39.73
CA LEU A 791 -10.99 -28.35 41.04
C LEU A 791 -12.33 -27.64 41.34
N ALA A 792 -13.00 -28.07 42.42
CA ALA A 792 -14.22 -27.45 42.91
C ALA A 792 -13.93 -26.09 43.59
N GLN A 793 -14.96 -25.26 43.70
CA GLN A 793 -14.83 -23.83 44.03
C GLN A 793 -14.61 -23.55 45.51
N ALA A 794 -13.59 -22.73 45.84
CA ALA A 794 -13.66 -21.73 46.92
C ALA A 794 -12.53 -20.68 46.74
N PRO A 795 -12.76 -19.38 47.00
CA PRO A 795 -11.70 -18.39 47.06
C PRO A 795 -11.11 -18.34 48.48
N TYR A 796 -9.81 -18.58 48.64
CA TYR A 796 -9.12 -18.34 49.90
C TYR A 796 -8.04 -17.27 49.75
N ARG A 797 -8.07 -16.27 50.63
CA ARG A 797 -7.02 -15.27 50.75
C ARG A 797 -5.77 -15.93 51.32
N ALA A 798 -4.60 -15.52 50.85
CA ALA A 798 -3.38 -15.77 51.60
C ALA A 798 -3.45 -15.01 52.94
N THR A 799 -3.14 -15.70 54.03
CA THR A 799 -2.71 -15.10 55.30
C THR A 799 -1.43 -15.79 55.70
N ASP A 800 -0.41 -15.00 56.02
CA ASP A 800 0.94 -15.47 56.29
C ASP A 800 1.02 -16.29 57.59
N THR A 801 1.36 -17.58 57.49
CA THR A 801 2.18 -18.31 58.48
C THR A 801 2.64 -19.68 57.92
N ASP A 802 3.94 -19.77 57.64
CA ASP A 802 4.79 -20.95 57.88
C ASP A 802 4.62 -22.24 57.02
N PRO A 803 5.58 -23.19 57.01
CA PRO A 803 6.32 -23.46 55.78
C PRO A 803 6.43 -24.95 55.46
N GLY A 804 5.64 -25.44 54.51
CA GLY A 804 5.70 -26.85 54.15
C GLY A 804 5.11 -27.16 52.79
N ASN A 805 5.88 -27.91 51.99
CA ASN A 805 5.39 -28.55 50.77
C ASN A 805 4.25 -29.53 51.12
N GLY A 806 3.00 -29.08 50.96
CA GLY A 806 1.80 -29.86 51.23
C GLY A 806 1.03 -30.23 49.96
N LEU A 807 1.31 -31.42 49.40
CA LEU A 807 0.42 -32.08 48.44
C LEU A 807 0.14 -33.51 48.93
N TYR A 808 -1.07 -33.75 49.40
CA TYR A 808 -1.57 -35.11 49.65
C TYR A 808 -3.01 -35.26 49.15
N ILE A 809 -3.30 -36.46 48.63
CA ILE A 809 -4.53 -36.83 47.93
C ILE A 809 -5.19 -37.97 48.69
N SER A 810 -6.52 -37.98 48.79
CA SER A 810 -7.29 -39.18 49.13
C SER A 810 -8.68 -39.11 48.52
N ALA A 811 -9.15 -40.23 47.98
CA ALA A 811 -10.51 -40.47 47.53
C ALA A 811 -11.08 -41.67 48.31
N PRO A 812 -12.42 -41.83 48.34
CA PRO A 812 -12.91 -43.16 47.93
C PRO A 812 -14.23 -43.17 47.15
N ARG A 813 -14.25 -44.01 46.10
CA ARG A 813 -15.27 -44.98 45.67
C ARG A 813 -16.77 -44.66 45.86
N GLY A 814 -17.54 -44.82 44.78
CA GLY A 814 -18.99 -45.07 44.83
C GLY A 814 -19.61 -45.26 43.45
N ASN A 815 -20.38 -46.33 43.25
CA ASN A 815 -21.07 -46.65 42.00
C ASN A 815 -22.18 -45.64 41.67
N HIS A 816 -22.28 -45.17 40.43
CA HIS A 816 -23.27 -45.66 39.45
C HIS A 816 -23.14 -44.95 38.09
#